data_AF-A0A523PLR5-F1
#
_entry.id   AF-A0A523PLR5-F1
#
_cell.length_a   1.000
_cell.length_b   1.000
_cell.length_c   1.000
_cell.angle_alpha   90.00
_cell.angle_beta   90.00
_cell.angle_gamma   90.00
#
_symmetry.space_group_name_H-M   'P 1'
#
loop_
_entity.id
_entity.type
_entity.pdbx_description
1 polymer ?
#
loop_
_entity_poly.entity_id
_entity_poly.type
_entity_poly.pdbx_seq_one_letter_code
_entity_poly.pdbx_strand_id
1 'polypeptide(L)'
;MRTRSSRLGRLAAVLVLGLNALGAPAQQGTGPGRSDAAEARLTAGRTALRAGDGAAATLHLIHALELRPDSVEILALLIEAAQDDADARTLWTHEWYAAAAGADGRAKPSGAARAVLADDPHIARIATARAAVVGELAGLAAARAKKGARAPGELLVALWARRVALELARGVPALEDGVAGDLDPRLTVSRTFHDAVIKALRGATGGALARFETDVAMRGARCLHGLAVQADFKDLQGPEPRGMGRVRGAAAQALARARDQLAKKIGAPWTIAELEWLTSDEGEAFTREHDSFGSPGVALSPREWYRVESDCGYETLLGVARTIEEHHTRLANWYGEDPFVGRQGTVRIVPESSGLESEGAPFWWAGGFQGGDTTTMRFSIGTIEGLGHGLTHELTHRFDGALFPGQPSWLVEGKAVWTGGAYGRSSDTNFVADFAVFGPIEKTFRKGYGGLKKLTELIEGEIEEYRDNYFAGYALYVYLSSWEEGGERIFAERLQEFMANARQSSKNPKAYFEKHFADGRGGRPEDLEAFAAGFATFVKGFYWKDRQPWTKRYVTGVAGPKGAPLVYDEPTWVWSRGRAEPYFGDDQARIAGELLLEIGKDVAALRALVWAASADGRHPAVERALATVLDNLRRRDAAWAFACMRAFPFGAVARRAPFETSLHDAKALLRALGGAVSAYSEAGLDVAAAAVAADHDRLAARLGAEALTLPAPTGAAACRFPFDAPGRYAGWRGWEEDGLTGYEDFRVPDLWYAADDGDLHVGRKRPRTGTGRLDRAAHQRHAFVRTRDWLLPGTYRIRMDVQFTTSYVSGAVILGYTRRDRNVRFGFTAGDFMYAIGESEDEPKFEEVSWSLRGLFQRDGALAGSVPRGTHAFGKPRSGFKLELLVDGATAHVFIDGEYEGTYHPADGMPIEGTIGFATSFGAVRIGTPIVQRLDRTRRAGLFDPALGGLDLGREQAVPFDDLENRPVRGLPPSPNGTILVWIPAPDVAAGETYEDTEKELRRTVKNLWRLLDREDATQPAIVAVPASLGAERSAALARELSDEAGRTLRLVPHAFTGLVPEGAEEPPDEFRRWLMFLDPGNVARVVLPFFGQATVTNGRLRHWLTVFRDHGRPPRELPPVPRVGEQDDGD
;
A
#
# COMPACT_ATOMS: atom_id res chain seq x y z
N MET A 1 -26.27 55.63 -40.61
CA MET A 1 -26.85 56.32 -41.78
C MET A 1 -26.67 55.41 -42.99
N ARG A 2 -27.78 55.08 -43.69
CA ARG A 2 -27.88 54.45 -45.03
C ARG A 2 -27.31 53.03 -45.22
N THR A 3 -28.16 51.99 -45.20
CA THR A 3 -28.87 51.36 -46.36
C THR A 3 -27.93 50.69 -47.36
N ARG A 4 -27.98 49.34 -47.49
CA ARG A 4 -28.72 48.56 -48.53
C ARG A 4 -28.25 48.92 -49.94
N SER A 5 -28.10 48.03 -50.92
CA SER A 5 -28.41 46.62 -51.16
C SER A 5 -28.27 46.48 -52.69
N SER A 6 -27.72 45.38 -53.20
CA SER A 6 -28.27 44.64 -54.38
C SER A 6 -27.22 43.63 -54.87
N ARG A 7 -27.41 42.33 -54.59
CA ARG A 7 -28.20 41.38 -55.39
C ARG A 7 -27.48 40.92 -56.66
N LEU A 8 -26.87 39.74 -56.53
CA LEU A 8 -26.82 38.63 -57.50
C LEU A 8 -26.18 37.47 -56.69
N GLY A 9 -26.84 36.40 -56.28
CA GLY A 9 -28.08 35.79 -56.77
C GLY A 9 -27.76 34.56 -57.61
N ARG A 10 -27.48 33.43 -56.92
CA ARG A 10 -27.59 32.03 -57.37
C ARG A 10 -26.49 31.49 -58.30
N LEU A 11 -25.44 30.90 -57.70
CA LEU A 11 -24.79 29.64 -58.12
C LEU A 11 -23.55 29.38 -57.23
N ALA A 12 -23.74 28.82 -56.02
CA ALA A 12 -22.75 28.09 -55.22
C ALA A 12 -23.32 27.84 -53.81
N ALA A 13 -23.99 26.70 -53.62
CA ALA A 13 -24.39 26.21 -52.30
C ALA A 13 -24.31 24.68 -52.29
N VAL A 14 -23.10 24.13 -52.47
CA VAL A 14 -22.79 22.71 -52.19
C VAL A 14 -21.40 22.51 -51.55
N LEU A 15 -20.55 23.51 -51.40
CA LEU A 15 -19.29 23.33 -50.66
C LEU A 15 -19.05 24.48 -49.68
N VAL A 16 -18.56 24.10 -48.49
CA VAL A 16 -18.14 24.93 -47.34
C VAL A 16 -19.23 25.18 -46.27
N LEU A 17 -19.62 24.11 -45.59
CA LEU A 17 -19.91 24.09 -44.15
C LEU A 17 -19.32 22.79 -43.59
N GLY A 18 -18.01 22.79 -43.36
CA GLY A 18 -17.28 21.68 -42.81
C GLY A 18 -15.93 22.18 -42.34
N LEU A 19 -15.91 22.81 -41.16
CA LEU A 19 -14.74 23.10 -40.32
C LEU A 19 -15.23 23.97 -39.14
N ASN A 20 -15.74 23.32 -38.08
CA ASN A 20 -15.75 23.78 -36.67
C ASN A 20 -16.62 22.88 -35.78
N ALA A 21 -16.34 21.56 -35.80
CA ALA A 21 -16.82 20.61 -34.81
C ALA A 21 -15.87 19.40 -34.76
N LEU A 22 -14.74 19.54 -34.08
CA LEU A 22 -13.89 18.42 -33.65
C LEU A 22 -13.60 18.63 -32.17
N GLY A 23 -14.25 17.81 -31.34
CA GLY A 23 -14.17 17.88 -29.88
C GLY A 23 -15.50 17.59 -29.18
N ALA A 24 -16.20 16.53 -29.60
CA ALA A 24 -17.27 15.92 -28.81
C ALA A 24 -16.91 14.44 -28.63
N PRO A 25 -16.98 13.87 -27.40
CA PRO A 25 -16.82 12.44 -27.20
C PRO A 25 -17.93 11.74 -27.99
N ALA A 26 -17.54 10.75 -28.80
CA ALA A 26 -18.48 9.94 -29.54
C ALA A 26 -19.49 9.32 -28.56
N GLN A 27 -20.76 9.68 -28.71
CA GLN A 27 -21.86 8.94 -28.11
C GLN A 27 -21.75 7.48 -28.59
N GLN A 28 -21.45 6.58 -27.66
CA GLN A 28 -21.50 5.14 -27.88
C GLN A 28 -22.93 4.78 -28.28
N GLY A 29 -23.05 4.11 -29.42
CA GLY A 29 -24.33 3.70 -29.99
C GLY A 29 -25.02 2.67 -29.10
N THR A 30 -26.32 2.85 -28.92
CA THR A 30 -27.25 1.91 -28.30
C THR A 30 -27.57 0.77 -29.27
N GLY A 31 -26.79 -0.31 -29.23
CA GLY A 31 -27.11 -1.64 -29.78
C GLY A 31 -27.18 -2.68 -28.63
N PRO A 32 -27.65 -3.91 -28.88
CA PRO A 32 -28.22 -4.75 -27.83
C PRO A 32 -27.14 -5.66 -27.22
N GLY A 33 -26.78 -5.48 -25.94
CA GLY A 33 -25.76 -6.34 -25.30
C GLY A 33 -25.85 -6.44 -23.79
N ARG A 34 -25.89 -5.34 -23.03
CA ARG A 34 -26.07 -5.41 -21.55
C ARG A 34 -27.52 -5.74 -21.22
N SER A 35 -28.39 -5.08 -21.98
CA SER A 35 -29.82 -5.33 -21.97
C SER A 35 -30.09 -6.80 -22.30
N ASP A 36 -29.39 -7.39 -23.26
CA ASP A 36 -29.71 -8.73 -23.76
C ASP A 36 -29.34 -9.85 -22.79
N ALA A 37 -28.17 -9.80 -22.16
CA ALA A 37 -27.78 -10.79 -21.16
C ALA A 37 -28.68 -10.71 -19.91
N ALA A 38 -28.96 -9.49 -19.43
CA ALA A 38 -29.87 -9.27 -18.33
C ALA A 38 -31.32 -9.62 -18.69
N GLU A 39 -31.73 -9.44 -19.95
CA GLU A 39 -33.07 -9.78 -20.45
C GLU A 39 -33.23 -11.29 -20.65
N ALA A 40 -32.19 -12.00 -21.09
CA ALA A 40 -32.18 -13.45 -21.17
C ALA A 40 -32.35 -14.08 -19.78
N ARG A 41 -31.61 -13.57 -18.78
CA ARG A 41 -31.75 -14.00 -17.37
C ARG A 41 -33.13 -13.64 -16.81
N LEU A 42 -33.64 -12.44 -17.09
CA LEU A 42 -34.99 -12.04 -16.72
C LEU A 42 -36.06 -12.94 -17.36
N THR A 43 -35.91 -13.29 -18.63
CA THR A 43 -36.83 -14.17 -19.36
C THR A 43 -36.82 -15.59 -18.79
N ALA A 44 -35.63 -16.12 -18.47
CA ALA A 44 -35.50 -17.40 -17.79
C ALA A 44 -36.18 -17.37 -16.41
N GLY A 45 -35.97 -16.29 -15.65
CA GLY A 45 -36.63 -16.07 -14.36
C GLY A 45 -38.16 -16.04 -14.45
N ARG A 46 -38.71 -15.26 -15.41
CA ARG A 46 -40.16 -15.23 -15.68
C ARG A 46 -40.71 -16.59 -16.12
N THR A 47 -39.93 -17.34 -16.91
CA THR A 47 -40.34 -18.68 -17.36
C THR A 47 -40.41 -19.66 -16.19
N ALA A 48 -39.40 -19.63 -15.31
CA ALA A 48 -39.38 -20.43 -14.09
C ALA A 48 -40.53 -20.06 -13.14
N LEU A 49 -40.82 -18.77 -12.96
CA LEU A 49 -41.99 -18.31 -12.18
C LEU A 49 -43.31 -18.86 -12.73
N ARG A 50 -43.53 -18.77 -14.05
CA ARG A 50 -44.73 -19.34 -14.69
C ARG A 50 -44.83 -20.84 -14.56
N ALA A 51 -43.69 -21.54 -14.47
CA ALA A 51 -43.62 -22.97 -14.25
C ALA A 51 -43.79 -23.37 -12.77
N GLY A 52 -43.87 -22.40 -11.84
CA GLY A 52 -43.96 -22.65 -10.40
C GLY A 52 -42.62 -23.00 -9.75
N ASP A 53 -41.48 -22.82 -10.44
CA ASP A 53 -40.14 -23.07 -9.90
C ASP A 53 -39.52 -21.78 -9.33
N GLY A 54 -39.92 -21.44 -8.11
CA GLY A 54 -39.46 -20.24 -7.39
C GLY A 54 -37.94 -20.21 -7.12
N ALA A 55 -37.31 -21.38 -6.94
CA ALA A 55 -35.89 -21.49 -6.66
C ALA A 55 -35.06 -21.16 -7.93
N ALA A 56 -35.40 -21.77 -9.07
CA ALA A 56 -34.76 -21.45 -10.34
C ALA A 56 -35.04 -20.00 -10.75
N ALA A 57 -36.27 -19.51 -10.53
CA ALA A 57 -36.63 -18.12 -10.78
C ALA A 57 -35.74 -17.15 -10.00
N THR A 58 -35.60 -17.37 -8.69
CA THR A 58 -34.77 -16.54 -7.80
C THR A 58 -33.32 -16.48 -8.29
N LEU A 59 -32.73 -17.62 -8.62
CA LEU A 59 -31.35 -17.68 -9.14
C LEU A 59 -31.17 -16.89 -10.44
N HIS A 60 -32.11 -17.02 -11.38
CA HIS A 60 -32.07 -16.29 -12.64
C HIS A 60 -32.26 -14.79 -12.45
N LEU A 61 -33.20 -14.39 -11.59
CA LEU A 61 -33.51 -12.99 -11.31
C LEU A 61 -32.39 -12.29 -10.55
N ILE A 62 -31.70 -12.95 -9.60
CA ILE A 62 -30.51 -12.39 -8.93
C ILE A 62 -29.41 -12.10 -9.94
N HIS A 63 -29.09 -13.03 -10.85
CA HIS A 63 -28.10 -12.77 -11.90
C HIS A 63 -28.54 -11.62 -12.84
N ALA A 64 -29.84 -11.49 -13.11
CA ALA A 64 -30.35 -10.35 -13.87
C ALA A 64 -30.19 -9.02 -13.10
N LEU A 65 -30.39 -9.05 -11.78
CA LEU A 65 -30.24 -7.90 -10.88
C LEU A 65 -28.78 -7.49 -10.76
N GLU A 66 -27.83 -8.42 -10.68
CA GLU A 66 -26.38 -8.10 -10.64
C GLU A 66 -25.95 -7.23 -11.84
N LEU A 67 -26.57 -7.45 -13.01
CA LEU A 67 -26.35 -6.68 -14.24
C LEU A 67 -27.17 -5.38 -14.32
N ARG A 68 -28.37 -5.36 -13.70
CA ARG A 68 -29.29 -4.21 -13.62
C ARG A 68 -29.65 -3.92 -12.15
N PRO A 69 -28.71 -3.42 -11.32
CA PRO A 69 -28.84 -3.38 -9.86
C PRO A 69 -30.02 -2.53 -9.36
N ASP A 70 -30.52 -1.63 -10.19
CA ASP A 70 -31.56 -0.66 -9.85
C ASP A 70 -32.93 -1.02 -10.45
N SER A 71 -33.07 -2.24 -10.98
CA SER A 71 -34.30 -2.68 -11.65
C SER A 71 -35.41 -3.00 -10.65
N VAL A 72 -36.32 -2.04 -10.46
CA VAL A 72 -37.54 -2.21 -9.66
C VAL A 72 -38.45 -3.33 -10.18
N GLU A 73 -38.37 -3.68 -11.46
CA GLU A 73 -39.10 -4.80 -12.04
C GLU A 73 -38.53 -6.15 -11.58
N ILE A 74 -37.21 -6.32 -11.66
CA ILE A 74 -36.55 -7.56 -11.24
C ILE A 74 -36.77 -7.79 -9.74
N LEU A 75 -36.67 -6.72 -8.95
CA LEU A 75 -36.97 -6.76 -7.52
C LEU A 75 -38.43 -7.15 -7.26
N ALA A 76 -39.41 -6.63 -8.00
CA ALA A 76 -40.81 -7.05 -7.86
C ALA A 76 -41.02 -8.54 -8.18
N LEU A 77 -40.32 -9.07 -9.19
CA LEU A 77 -40.36 -10.50 -9.53
C LEU A 77 -39.64 -11.38 -8.48
N LEU A 78 -38.60 -10.86 -7.81
CA LEU A 78 -37.96 -11.55 -6.69
C LEU A 78 -38.89 -11.62 -5.47
N ILE A 79 -39.66 -10.55 -5.23
CA ILE A 79 -40.73 -10.54 -4.20
C ILE A 79 -41.83 -11.54 -4.55
N GLU A 80 -42.19 -11.68 -5.83
CA GLU A 80 -43.12 -12.70 -6.32
C GLU A 80 -42.55 -14.13 -6.20
N ALA A 81 -41.26 -14.32 -6.47
CA ALA A 81 -40.59 -15.61 -6.28
C ALA A 81 -40.52 -16.03 -4.80
N ALA A 82 -40.51 -15.04 -3.90
CA ALA A 82 -40.40 -15.22 -2.45
C ALA A 82 -41.77 -15.25 -1.72
N GLN A 83 -42.90 -15.47 -2.41
CA GLN A 83 -44.22 -15.43 -1.74
C GLN A 83 -44.37 -16.45 -0.60
N ASP A 84 -43.67 -17.59 -0.68
CA ASP A 84 -43.67 -18.64 0.34
C ASP A 84 -42.58 -18.44 1.41
N ASP A 85 -41.80 -17.36 1.34
CA ASP A 85 -40.73 -17.01 2.28
C ASP A 85 -40.90 -15.56 2.75
N ALA A 86 -41.57 -15.39 3.90
CA ALA A 86 -41.95 -14.08 4.42
C ALA A 86 -40.74 -13.20 4.77
N ASP A 87 -39.63 -13.79 5.23
CA ASP A 87 -38.37 -13.10 5.49
C ASP A 87 -37.77 -12.55 4.19
N ALA A 88 -37.60 -13.42 3.18
CA ALA A 88 -37.08 -13.03 1.88
C ALA A 88 -37.98 -11.98 1.22
N ARG A 89 -39.30 -12.14 1.27
CA ARG A 89 -40.28 -11.16 0.75
C ARG A 89 -40.12 -9.78 1.42
N THR A 90 -39.92 -9.76 2.73
CA THR A 90 -39.70 -8.53 3.51
C THR A 90 -38.40 -7.85 3.10
N LEU A 91 -37.30 -8.59 3.02
CA LEU A 91 -35.99 -8.05 2.65
C LEU A 91 -35.93 -7.60 1.17
N TRP A 92 -36.52 -8.34 0.24
CA TRP A 92 -36.65 -7.88 -1.15
C TRP A 92 -37.53 -6.63 -1.26
N THR A 93 -38.52 -6.46 -0.37
CA THR A 93 -39.33 -5.23 -0.30
C THR A 93 -38.49 -4.03 0.17
N HIS A 94 -37.55 -4.21 1.12
CA HIS A 94 -36.57 -3.17 1.48
C HIS A 94 -35.70 -2.75 0.28
N GLU A 95 -35.14 -3.72 -0.44
CA GLU A 95 -34.32 -3.44 -1.64
C GLU A 95 -35.15 -2.77 -2.74
N TRP A 96 -36.41 -3.17 -2.92
CA TRP A 96 -37.33 -2.51 -3.86
C TRP A 96 -37.56 -1.05 -3.50
N TYR A 97 -37.83 -0.73 -2.23
CA TYR A 97 -38.00 0.66 -1.79
C TYR A 97 -36.71 1.46 -1.94
N ALA A 98 -35.54 0.87 -1.68
CA ALA A 98 -34.25 1.50 -1.92
C ALA A 98 -34.04 1.85 -3.40
N ALA A 99 -34.39 0.95 -4.32
CA ALA A 99 -34.27 1.19 -5.77
C ALA A 99 -35.33 2.18 -6.30
N ALA A 100 -36.55 2.12 -5.78
CA ALA A 100 -37.70 2.90 -6.29
C ALA A 100 -37.85 4.30 -5.65
N ALA A 101 -37.19 4.55 -4.52
CA ALA A 101 -37.31 5.82 -3.81
C ALA A 101 -36.63 6.97 -4.58
N GLY A 102 -37.27 8.14 -4.57
CA GLY A 102 -36.63 9.39 -4.99
C GLY A 102 -35.62 9.91 -3.98
N ALA A 103 -35.03 11.08 -4.25
CA ALA A 103 -34.06 11.71 -3.36
C ALA A 103 -34.64 12.11 -1.99
N ASP A 104 -35.97 12.16 -1.85
CA ASP A 104 -36.68 12.36 -0.58
C ASP A 104 -37.01 11.04 0.17
N GLY A 105 -36.56 9.91 -0.37
CA GLY A 105 -36.78 8.57 0.19
C GLY A 105 -38.19 8.03 -0.02
N ARG A 106 -39.03 8.70 -0.83
CA ARG A 106 -40.41 8.27 -1.12
C ARG A 106 -40.48 7.51 -2.42
N ALA A 107 -41.15 6.35 -2.39
CA ALA A 107 -41.47 5.56 -3.57
C ALA A 107 -42.98 5.62 -3.87
N LYS A 108 -43.36 5.51 -5.15
CA LYS A 108 -44.76 5.43 -5.60
C LYS A 108 -45.00 4.10 -6.32
N PRO A 109 -45.30 3.01 -5.60
CA PRO A 109 -45.52 1.71 -6.23
C PRO A 109 -46.75 1.75 -7.14
N SER A 110 -46.63 1.14 -8.32
CA SER A 110 -47.73 0.89 -9.25
C SER A 110 -48.74 -0.10 -8.64
N GLY A 111 -49.93 -0.22 -9.22
CA GLY A 111 -50.92 -1.19 -8.75
C GLY A 111 -50.38 -2.63 -8.74
N ALA A 112 -49.62 -3.01 -9.77
CA ALA A 112 -48.98 -4.32 -9.86
C ALA A 112 -47.89 -4.52 -8.79
N ALA A 113 -47.04 -3.51 -8.55
CA ALA A 113 -46.03 -3.59 -7.49
C ALA A 113 -46.66 -3.70 -6.10
N ARG A 114 -47.72 -2.91 -5.80
CA ARG A 114 -48.42 -2.99 -4.51
C ARG A 114 -49.01 -4.37 -4.22
N ALA A 115 -49.39 -5.12 -5.26
CA ALA A 115 -49.95 -6.45 -5.08
C ALA A 115 -48.93 -7.48 -4.56
N VAL A 116 -47.63 -7.27 -4.79
CA VAL A 116 -46.58 -8.22 -4.38
C VAL A 116 -45.79 -7.77 -3.15
N LEU A 117 -45.61 -6.45 -2.95
CA LEU A 117 -44.84 -5.89 -1.83
C LEU A 117 -45.36 -6.40 -0.47
N ALA A 118 -44.47 -6.52 0.52
CA ALA A 118 -44.89 -6.75 1.90
C ALA A 118 -45.66 -5.52 2.43
N ASP A 119 -46.78 -5.76 3.12
CA ASP A 119 -47.58 -4.69 3.74
C ASP A 119 -46.99 -4.30 5.10
N ASP A 120 -45.87 -3.57 5.06
CA ASP A 120 -45.16 -3.13 6.26
C ASP A 120 -44.84 -1.63 6.22
N PRO A 121 -45.41 -0.83 7.15
CA PRO A 121 -45.16 0.61 7.23
C PRO A 121 -43.73 0.98 7.65
N HIS A 122 -42.95 0.06 8.23
CA HIS A 122 -41.58 0.31 8.65
C HIS A 122 -40.63 0.47 7.46
N ILE A 123 -40.84 -0.25 6.36
CA ILE A 123 -39.98 -0.22 5.17
C ILE A 123 -39.94 1.17 4.55
N ALA A 124 -41.12 1.73 4.24
CA ALA A 124 -41.22 3.08 3.67
C ALA A 124 -40.68 4.16 4.63
N ARG A 125 -40.84 3.97 5.94
CA ARG A 125 -40.32 4.87 6.97
C ARG A 125 -38.80 4.85 7.01
N ILE A 126 -38.18 3.67 6.93
CA ILE A 126 -36.73 3.50 6.86
C ILE A 126 -36.17 4.18 5.61
N ALA A 127 -36.78 3.97 4.44
CA ALA A 127 -36.34 4.62 3.19
C ALA A 127 -36.38 6.17 3.29
N THR A 128 -37.47 6.72 3.85
CA THR A 128 -37.61 8.17 4.07
C THR A 128 -36.60 8.69 5.09
N ALA A 129 -36.42 7.99 6.22
CA ALA A 129 -35.46 8.37 7.24
C ALA A 129 -34.03 8.34 6.68
N ARG A 130 -33.68 7.31 5.91
CA ARG A 130 -32.37 7.15 5.26
C ARG A 130 -32.03 8.33 4.35
N ALA A 131 -32.97 8.77 3.51
CA ALA A 131 -32.79 9.96 2.68
C ALA A 131 -32.55 11.24 3.50
N ALA A 132 -33.31 11.43 4.58
CA ALA A 132 -33.12 12.57 5.47
C ALA A 132 -31.72 12.59 6.13
N VAL A 133 -31.24 11.43 6.62
CA VAL A 133 -29.89 11.33 7.21
C VAL A 133 -28.79 11.65 6.20
N VAL A 134 -28.91 11.17 4.96
CA VAL A 134 -27.94 11.47 3.91
C VAL A 134 -27.87 12.98 3.65
N GLY A 135 -29.02 13.66 3.57
CA GLY A 135 -29.09 15.12 3.47
C GLY A 135 -28.48 15.85 4.67
N GLU A 136 -28.80 15.42 5.89
CA GLU A 136 -28.26 15.97 7.14
C GLU A 136 -26.72 15.87 7.17
N LEU A 137 -26.17 14.70 6.88
CA LEU A 137 -24.73 14.45 6.90
C LEU A 137 -23.98 15.14 5.75
N ALA A 138 -24.56 15.21 4.55
CA ALA A 138 -24.00 15.98 3.44
C ALA A 138 -23.94 17.48 3.78
N GLY A 139 -25.01 18.02 4.38
CA GLY A 139 -25.06 19.39 4.87
C GLY A 139 -24.01 19.66 5.95
N LEU A 140 -23.88 18.75 6.93
CA LEU A 140 -22.84 18.81 7.96
C LEU A 140 -21.44 18.82 7.34
N ALA A 141 -21.17 17.90 6.41
CA ALA A 141 -19.89 17.81 5.72
C ALA A 141 -19.52 19.13 5.03
N ALA A 142 -20.43 19.69 4.23
CA ALA A 142 -20.22 20.95 3.52
C ALA A 142 -19.98 22.12 4.50
N ALA A 143 -20.75 22.20 5.59
CA ALA A 143 -20.61 23.24 6.60
C ALA A 143 -19.26 23.18 7.34
N ARG A 144 -18.80 21.97 7.68
CA ARG A 144 -17.52 21.72 8.36
C ARG A 144 -16.33 21.93 7.42
N ALA A 145 -16.42 21.49 6.17
CA ALA A 145 -15.39 21.70 5.15
C ALA A 145 -15.08 23.20 4.92
N LYS A 146 -16.11 24.05 4.83
CA LYS A 146 -15.94 25.51 4.71
C LYS A 146 -15.13 26.15 5.85
N LYS A 147 -15.16 25.56 7.05
CA LYS A 147 -14.40 26.03 8.22
C LYS A 147 -12.96 25.48 8.25
N GLY A 148 -12.67 24.42 7.49
CA GLY A 148 -11.41 23.67 7.52
C GLY A 148 -10.14 24.51 7.32
N ALA A 149 -10.20 25.54 6.48
CA ALA A 149 -9.07 26.43 6.24
C ALA A 149 -8.65 27.24 7.49
N ARG A 150 -9.60 27.52 8.41
CA ARG A 150 -9.34 28.23 9.68
C ARG A 150 -9.19 27.26 10.85
N ALA A 151 -9.94 26.16 10.84
CA ALA A 151 -9.94 25.14 11.88
C ALA A 151 -9.72 23.75 11.23
N PRO A 152 -8.46 23.29 11.08
CA PRO A 152 -8.13 22.05 10.39
C PRO A 152 -8.89 20.80 10.87
N GLY A 153 -9.16 20.69 12.17
CA GLY A 153 -9.93 19.57 12.73
C GLY A 153 -11.34 19.43 12.17
N GLU A 154 -11.95 20.50 11.66
CA GLU A 154 -13.27 20.45 11.01
C GLU A 154 -13.25 19.63 9.72
N LEU A 155 -12.09 19.48 9.06
CA LEU A 155 -11.94 18.62 7.89
C LEU A 155 -12.08 17.13 8.25
N LEU A 156 -11.68 16.73 9.46
CA LEU A 156 -11.83 15.35 9.95
C LEU A 156 -13.31 15.03 10.23
N VAL A 157 -14.05 15.98 10.80
CA VAL A 157 -15.51 15.86 10.99
C VAL A 157 -16.22 15.80 9.63
N ALA A 158 -15.81 16.66 8.68
CA ALA A 158 -16.35 16.65 7.33
C ALA A 158 -16.05 15.33 6.59
N LEU A 159 -14.86 14.75 6.78
CA LEU A 159 -14.48 13.46 6.21
C LEU A 159 -15.35 12.33 6.79
N TRP A 160 -15.50 12.28 8.11
CA TRP A 160 -16.38 11.31 8.77
C TRP A 160 -17.81 11.41 8.23
N ALA A 161 -18.38 12.62 8.19
CA ALA A 161 -19.74 12.85 7.71
C ALA A 161 -19.93 12.42 6.24
N ARG A 162 -18.96 12.75 5.35
CA ARG A 162 -18.98 12.29 3.95
C ARG A 162 -18.98 10.77 3.83
N ARG A 163 -18.13 10.11 4.60
CA ARG A 163 -18.01 8.64 4.57
C ARG A 163 -19.28 7.95 5.07
N VAL A 164 -19.89 8.45 6.16
CA VAL A 164 -21.16 7.90 6.66
C VAL A 164 -22.32 8.19 5.69
N ALA A 165 -22.39 9.40 5.11
CA ALA A 165 -23.38 9.74 4.10
C ALA A 165 -23.23 8.85 2.84
N LEU A 166 -22.00 8.62 2.38
CA LEU A 166 -21.72 7.78 1.22
C LEU A 166 -22.09 6.32 1.49
N GLU A 167 -21.84 5.84 2.71
CA GLU A 167 -22.25 4.51 3.16
C GLU A 167 -23.78 4.36 3.15
N LEU A 168 -24.51 5.35 3.69
CA LEU A 168 -25.96 5.35 3.71
C LEU A 168 -26.58 5.59 2.33
N ALA A 169 -25.93 6.33 1.43
CA ALA A 169 -26.42 6.49 0.07
C ALA A 169 -26.31 5.19 -0.73
N ARG A 170 -25.35 4.31 -0.40
CA ARG A 170 -25.06 3.12 -1.21
C ARG A 170 -26.26 2.24 -1.45
N GLY A 171 -26.49 1.98 -2.72
CA GLY A 171 -27.60 1.16 -3.17
C GLY A 171 -28.97 1.80 -3.17
N VAL A 172 -29.03 3.12 -3.03
CA VAL A 172 -30.22 3.93 -3.26
C VAL A 172 -29.92 4.87 -4.44
N PRO A 173 -30.27 4.52 -5.68
CA PRO A 173 -29.78 5.20 -6.89
C PRO A 173 -30.01 6.71 -6.87
N ALA A 174 -31.22 7.14 -6.47
CA ALA A 174 -31.56 8.55 -6.40
C ALA A 174 -30.73 9.34 -5.37
N LEU A 175 -30.33 8.70 -4.25
CA LEU A 175 -29.45 9.34 -3.27
C LEU A 175 -28.03 9.38 -3.79
N GLU A 176 -27.54 8.26 -4.32
CA GLU A 176 -26.19 8.17 -4.86
C GLU A 176 -25.94 9.22 -5.95
N ASP A 177 -26.85 9.33 -6.92
CA ASP A 177 -26.77 10.32 -8.00
C ASP A 177 -26.89 11.76 -7.48
N GLY A 178 -27.76 11.97 -6.48
CA GLY A 178 -28.01 13.28 -5.89
C GLY A 178 -26.82 13.85 -5.10
N VAL A 179 -25.92 12.99 -4.59
CA VAL A 179 -24.82 13.40 -3.69
C VAL A 179 -23.42 13.01 -4.20
N ALA A 180 -23.31 12.32 -5.34
CA ALA A 180 -22.04 11.78 -5.85
C ALA A 180 -20.91 12.82 -5.94
N GLY A 181 -21.22 14.07 -6.32
CA GLY A 181 -20.25 15.15 -6.41
C GLY A 181 -19.78 15.72 -5.06
N ASP A 182 -20.59 15.56 -4.00
CA ASP A 182 -20.37 16.21 -2.70
C ASP A 182 -19.70 15.27 -1.67
N LEU A 183 -19.69 13.96 -1.92
CA LEU A 183 -19.26 12.95 -0.95
C LEU A 183 -17.92 12.27 -1.27
N ASP A 184 -16.94 13.01 -1.83
CA ASP A 184 -15.58 12.46 -2.03
C ASP A 184 -15.05 11.90 -0.69
N PRO A 185 -14.76 10.58 -0.60
CA PRO A 185 -14.36 9.93 0.65
C PRO A 185 -12.89 10.17 1.02
N ARG A 186 -12.17 11.00 0.24
CA ARG A 186 -10.78 11.39 0.48
C ARG A 186 -10.68 12.68 1.28
N LEU A 187 -9.63 12.76 2.10
CA LEU A 187 -9.25 14.00 2.76
C LEU A 187 -8.53 14.90 1.76
N THR A 188 -9.09 16.06 1.50
CA THR A 188 -8.51 17.07 0.61
C THR A 188 -8.26 18.36 1.38
N VAL A 189 -7.15 19.03 1.05
CA VAL A 189 -6.78 20.33 1.61
C VAL A 189 -6.64 21.36 0.50
N SER A 190 -6.81 22.64 0.82
CA SER A 190 -6.66 23.74 -0.14
C SER A 190 -5.20 23.89 -0.61
N ARG A 191 -4.97 24.44 -1.81
CA ARG A 191 -3.61 24.67 -2.36
C ARG A 191 -2.68 25.50 -1.47
N THR A 192 -3.21 26.40 -0.65
CA THR A 192 -2.44 27.27 0.27
C THR A 192 -2.41 26.75 1.71
N PHE A 193 -2.84 25.50 1.94
CA PHE A 193 -2.97 24.96 3.29
C PHE A 193 -1.62 24.86 4.00
N HIS A 194 -0.56 24.57 3.25
CA HIS A 194 0.82 24.43 3.73
C HIS A 194 1.48 25.76 4.16
N ASP A 195 1.01 26.92 3.67
CA ASP A 195 1.66 28.22 3.91
C ASP A 195 1.82 28.53 5.41
N ALA A 196 0.78 28.24 6.20
CA ALA A 196 0.81 28.46 7.64
C ALA A 196 1.76 27.48 8.37
N VAL A 197 1.92 26.27 7.85
CA VAL A 197 2.86 25.26 8.38
C VAL A 197 4.29 25.70 8.10
N ILE A 198 4.61 26.06 6.85
CA ILE A 198 5.93 26.55 6.46
C ILE A 198 6.30 27.81 7.25
N LYS A 199 5.35 28.73 7.45
CA LYS A 199 5.58 29.93 8.28
C LYS A 199 5.91 29.57 9.73
N ALA A 200 5.15 28.64 10.32
CA ALA A 200 5.38 28.19 11.70
C ALA A 200 6.74 27.50 11.84
N LEU A 201 7.09 26.60 10.92
CA LEU A 201 8.39 25.94 10.87
C LEU A 201 9.53 26.94 10.77
N ARG A 202 9.48 27.90 9.83
CA ARG A 202 10.50 28.94 9.69
C ARG A 202 10.69 29.73 10.99
N GLY A 203 9.59 30.06 11.67
CA GLY A 203 9.63 30.74 12.96
C GLY A 203 10.27 29.88 14.06
N ALA A 204 9.92 28.59 14.11
CA ALA A 204 10.51 27.63 15.04
C ALA A 204 12.01 27.45 14.80
N THR A 205 12.43 27.18 13.56
CA THR A 205 13.83 27.03 13.15
C THR A 205 14.64 28.29 13.46
N GLY A 206 14.13 29.48 13.09
CA GLY A 206 14.82 30.74 13.35
C GLY A 206 14.97 31.02 14.85
N GLY A 207 13.95 30.73 15.64
CA GLY A 207 14.00 30.86 17.11
C GLY A 207 14.98 29.86 17.75
N ALA A 208 14.97 28.61 17.31
CA ALA A 208 15.87 27.56 17.79
C ALA A 208 17.34 27.89 17.49
N LEU A 209 17.63 28.35 16.27
CA LEU A 209 18.97 28.84 15.88
C LEU A 209 19.45 29.99 16.79
N ALA A 210 18.56 30.91 17.16
CA ALA A 210 18.90 32.04 18.03
C ALA A 210 19.17 31.61 19.48
N ARG A 211 18.54 30.52 19.94
CA ARG A 211 18.72 29.95 21.28
C ARG A 211 19.75 28.82 21.36
N PHE A 212 20.40 28.48 20.25
CA PHE A 212 21.30 27.32 20.13
C PHE A 212 20.63 25.98 20.48
N GLU A 213 19.32 25.86 20.23
CA GLU A 213 18.57 24.61 20.29
C GLU A 213 18.81 23.82 19.01
N THR A 214 19.99 23.20 18.91
CA THR A 214 20.52 22.63 17.66
C THR A 214 19.64 21.53 17.04
N ASP A 215 19.01 20.68 17.85
CA ASP A 215 18.14 19.61 17.36
C ASP A 215 16.92 20.16 16.60
N VAL A 216 16.14 21.03 17.26
CA VAL A 216 14.95 21.68 16.67
C VAL A 216 15.33 22.51 15.44
N ALA A 217 16.47 23.23 15.51
CA ALA A 217 16.99 23.99 14.38
C ALA A 217 17.31 23.09 13.18
N MET A 218 18.00 21.97 13.41
CA MET A 218 18.38 21.02 12.38
C MET A 218 17.16 20.35 11.74
N ARG A 219 16.28 19.74 12.54
CA ARG A 219 15.08 19.04 12.06
C ARG A 219 14.17 19.99 11.27
N GLY A 220 13.95 21.19 11.78
CA GLY A 220 13.15 22.21 11.09
C GLY A 220 13.78 22.70 9.78
N ALA A 221 15.10 22.91 9.75
CA ALA A 221 15.80 23.32 8.53
C ALA A 221 15.83 22.22 7.46
N ARG A 222 16.09 20.96 7.87
CA ARG A 222 16.03 19.78 6.99
C ARG A 222 14.64 19.61 6.38
N CYS A 223 13.58 19.68 7.18
CA CYS A 223 12.21 19.60 6.69
C CYS A 223 11.88 20.72 5.67
N LEU A 224 12.25 21.96 5.96
CA LEU A 224 12.06 23.08 5.02
C LEU A 224 12.86 22.91 3.71
N HIS A 225 14.05 22.33 3.80
CA HIS A 225 14.89 22.03 2.64
C HIS A 225 14.27 20.91 1.79
N GLY A 226 13.83 19.82 2.43
CA GLY A 226 13.14 18.71 1.76
C GLY A 226 11.86 19.15 1.05
N LEU A 227 11.04 20.01 1.67
CA LEU A 227 9.89 20.63 0.99
C LEU A 227 10.32 21.46 -0.23
N ALA A 228 11.42 22.21 -0.13
CA ALA A 228 11.92 23.00 -1.26
C ALA A 228 12.42 22.12 -2.41
N VAL A 229 13.01 20.97 -2.11
CA VAL A 229 13.46 19.96 -3.08
C VAL A 229 12.26 19.27 -3.73
N GLN A 230 11.26 18.86 -2.95
CA GLN A 230 10.02 18.28 -3.50
C GLN A 230 9.37 19.21 -4.53
N ALA A 231 9.36 20.51 -4.26
CA ALA A 231 8.80 21.50 -5.17
C ALA A 231 9.57 21.64 -6.50
N ASP A 232 10.80 21.13 -6.59
CA ASP A 232 11.64 21.18 -7.79
C ASP A 232 11.57 19.91 -8.64
N PHE A 233 10.96 18.84 -8.13
CA PHE A 233 10.80 17.63 -8.91
C PHE A 233 9.92 17.90 -10.13
N LYS A 234 10.48 17.64 -11.33
CA LYS A 234 9.77 17.81 -12.60
C LYS A 234 8.48 16.97 -12.67
N ASP A 235 8.45 15.85 -11.96
CA ASP A 235 7.34 14.89 -11.98
C ASP A 235 6.39 15.05 -10.78
N LEU A 236 6.47 16.16 -10.02
CA LEU A 236 5.62 16.41 -8.87
C LEU A 236 4.13 16.32 -9.25
N GLN A 237 3.38 15.51 -8.52
CA GLN A 237 1.95 15.31 -8.74
C GLN A 237 1.11 16.34 -7.98
N GLY A 238 -0.01 16.72 -8.58
CA GLY A 238 -0.94 17.69 -8.01
C GLY A 238 -0.54 19.15 -8.25
N PRO A 239 -1.18 20.12 -7.58
CA PRO A 239 -0.90 21.53 -7.79
C PRO A 239 0.48 21.94 -7.26
N GLU A 240 1.27 22.63 -8.08
CA GLU A 240 2.57 23.17 -7.66
C GLU A 240 2.43 24.19 -6.50
N PRO A 241 3.31 24.11 -5.48
CA PRO A 241 3.34 25.09 -4.39
C PRO A 241 3.90 26.43 -4.86
N ARG A 242 3.40 27.54 -4.29
CA ARG A 242 3.88 28.89 -4.63
C ARG A 242 4.94 29.38 -3.64
N GLY A 243 5.90 30.17 -4.12
CA GLY A 243 6.85 30.89 -3.26
C GLY A 243 8.02 30.05 -2.71
N MET A 244 8.21 28.83 -3.19
CA MET A 244 9.24 27.91 -2.68
C MET A 244 10.67 28.35 -2.93
N GLY A 245 10.95 29.17 -3.96
CA GLY A 245 12.29 29.71 -4.20
C GLY A 245 12.87 30.51 -3.01
N ARG A 246 12.02 31.29 -2.31
CA ARG A 246 12.43 32.00 -1.07
C ARG A 246 12.64 31.04 0.10
N VAL A 247 11.87 29.96 0.16
CA VAL A 247 11.99 28.92 1.18
C VAL A 247 13.31 28.19 1.01
N ARG A 248 13.68 27.81 -0.23
CA ARG A 248 14.94 27.13 -0.56
C ARG A 248 16.16 27.86 -0.01
N GLY A 249 16.33 29.13 -0.39
CA GLY A 249 17.49 29.92 0.04
C GLY A 249 17.56 30.08 1.56
N ALA A 250 16.41 30.32 2.21
CA ALA A 250 16.36 30.44 3.67
C ALA A 250 16.61 29.10 4.38
N ALA A 251 16.10 28.00 3.85
CA ALA A 251 16.28 26.66 4.40
C ALA A 251 17.74 26.20 4.30
N ALA A 252 18.38 26.40 3.15
CA ALA A 252 19.80 26.08 2.95
C ALA A 252 20.71 26.86 3.92
N GLN A 253 20.45 28.16 4.09
CA GLN A 253 21.19 28.98 5.07
C GLN A 253 20.95 28.54 6.51
N ALA A 254 19.70 28.24 6.86
CA ALA A 254 19.36 27.73 8.19
C ALA A 254 20.02 26.38 8.48
N LEU A 255 20.05 25.48 7.49
CA LEU A 255 20.65 24.16 7.58
C LEU A 255 22.17 24.25 7.77
N ALA A 256 22.84 25.09 6.98
CA ALA A 256 24.28 25.34 7.15
C ALA A 256 24.60 25.85 8.56
N ARG A 257 23.86 26.85 9.04
CA ARG A 257 24.04 27.38 10.40
C ARG A 257 23.74 26.35 11.50
N ALA A 258 22.72 25.52 11.32
CA ALA A 258 22.40 24.45 12.26
C ALA A 258 23.52 23.41 12.32
N ARG A 259 24.10 23.03 11.17
CA ARG A 259 25.29 22.15 11.09
C ARG A 259 26.49 22.75 11.80
N ASP A 260 26.77 24.04 11.58
CA ASP A 260 27.87 24.73 12.26
C ASP A 260 27.70 24.79 13.78
N GLN A 261 26.47 24.96 14.27
CA GLN A 261 26.18 24.92 15.71
C GLN A 261 26.28 23.49 16.25
N LEU A 262 25.76 22.51 15.52
CA LEU A 262 25.80 21.11 15.91
C LEU A 262 27.23 20.56 15.98
N ALA A 263 28.09 20.91 15.02
CA ALA A 263 29.50 20.52 15.00
C ALA A 263 30.29 21.04 16.22
N LYS A 264 29.84 22.13 16.85
CA LYS A 264 30.43 22.67 18.09
C LYS A 264 29.92 21.97 19.36
N LYS A 265 28.84 21.20 19.25
CA LYS A 265 28.16 20.54 20.38
C LYS A 265 28.40 19.03 20.39
N ILE A 266 28.43 18.39 19.22
CA ILE A 266 28.72 16.96 19.11
C ILE A 266 30.14 16.71 19.63
N GLY A 267 30.28 15.72 20.52
CA GLY A 267 31.57 15.28 21.05
C GLY A 267 32.47 14.65 19.98
N ALA A 268 33.58 14.04 20.40
CA ALA A 268 34.44 13.30 19.47
C ALA A 268 33.62 12.22 18.74
N PRO A 269 33.85 11.97 17.43
CA PRO A 269 33.27 10.82 16.73
C PRO A 269 33.53 9.52 17.48
N TRP A 270 32.60 8.58 17.38
CA TRP A 270 32.76 7.24 17.90
C TRP A 270 33.79 6.46 17.06
N THR A 271 34.69 5.75 17.74
CA THR A 271 35.60 4.80 17.10
C THR A 271 34.88 3.48 16.84
N ILE A 272 35.39 2.72 15.86
CA ILE A 272 34.86 1.37 15.58
C ILE A 272 34.99 0.46 16.81
N ALA A 273 36.11 0.55 17.53
CA ALA A 273 36.30 -0.23 18.75
C ALA A 273 35.21 0.08 19.78
N GLU A 274 34.98 1.36 20.12
CA GLU A 274 33.93 1.75 21.08
C GLU A 274 32.55 1.22 20.67
N LEU A 275 32.21 1.31 19.38
CA LEU A 275 30.95 0.77 18.88
C LEU A 275 30.89 -0.76 19.00
N GLU A 276 31.96 -1.49 18.66
CA GLU A 276 32.02 -2.96 18.79
C GLU A 276 31.92 -3.45 20.24
N TRP A 277 32.29 -2.62 21.22
CA TRP A 277 32.18 -2.93 22.64
C TRP A 277 30.76 -2.76 23.20
N LEU A 278 29.86 -2.09 22.48
CA LEU A 278 28.48 -1.91 22.93
C LEU A 278 27.74 -3.26 22.95
N THR A 279 27.11 -3.56 24.08
CA THR A 279 26.13 -4.64 24.19
C THR A 279 24.89 -4.34 23.36
N SER A 280 24.01 -5.34 23.20
CA SER A 280 22.74 -5.15 22.47
C SER A 280 21.88 -4.03 23.07
N ASP A 281 21.84 -3.89 24.40
CA ASP A 281 21.04 -2.86 25.07
C ASP A 281 21.66 -1.47 24.94
N GLU A 282 22.99 -1.37 25.03
CA GLU A 282 23.70 -0.10 24.81
C GLU A 282 23.62 0.34 23.34
N GLY A 283 23.64 -0.59 22.39
CA GLY A 283 23.41 -0.31 20.96
C GLY A 283 21.98 0.21 20.68
N GLU A 284 20.97 -0.29 21.41
CA GLU A 284 19.61 0.26 21.36
C GLU A 284 19.55 1.65 21.98
N ALA A 285 20.20 1.86 23.14
CA ALA A 285 20.31 3.16 23.80
C ALA A 285 20.95 4.21 22.88
N PHE A 286 22.07 3.83 22.25
CA PHE A 286 22.73 4.61 21.21
C PHE A 286 21.75 4.95 20.08
N THR A 287 21.04 3.96 19.56
CA THR A 287 20.09 4.16 18.45
C THR A 287 19.02 5.17 18.81
N ARG A 288 18.44 5.11 20.02
CA ARG A 288 17.40 6.05 20.48
C ARG A 288 17.92 7.46 20.74
N GLU A 289 19.17 7.59 21.18
CA GLU A 289 19.83 8.89 21.32
C GLU A 289 20.17 9.51 19.96
N HIS A 290 20.39 8.67 18.95
CA HIS A 290 20.95 9.03 17.66
C HIS A 290 20.03 8.86 16.44
N ASP A 291 18.71 8.75 16.63
CA ASP A 291 17.71 8.54 15.56
C ASP A 291 17.26 9.82 14.83
N SER A 292 18.05 10.89 14.92
CA SER A 292 17.78 12.17 14.28
C SER A 292 19.09 12.88 13.93
N PHE A 293 19.15 13.56 12.78
CA PHE A 293 20.29 14.42 12.45
C PHE A 293 20.45 15.66 13.35
N GLY A 294 19.52 15.93 14.25
CA GLY A 294 19.75 16.88 15.34
C GLY A 294 20.67 16.35 16.45
N SER A 295 20.88 15.03 16.48
CA SER A 295 21.82 14.30 17.33
C SER A 295 22.33 13.04 16.59
N PRO A 296 22.94 13.14 15.39
CA PRO A 296 23.24 11.97 14.57
C PRO A 296 24.28 11.07 15.25
N GLY A 297 24.22 9.78 14.94
CA GLY A 297 25.31 8.86 15.20
C GLY A 297 26.47 9.23 14.28
N VAL A 298 27.66 9.38 14.86
CA VAL A 298 28.84 9.86 14.12
C VAL A 298 30.03 8.96 14.42
N ALA A 299 30.62 8.39 13.38
CA ALA A 299 31.84 7.58 13.49
C ALA A 299 32.88 7.97 12.44
N LEU A 300 34.14 7.64 12.72
CA LEU A 300 35.22 7.67 11.72
C LEU A 300 35.50 6.24 11.24
N SER A 301 35.81 6.12 9.95
CA SER A 301 36.33 4.88 9.38
C SER A 301 37.75 4.58 9.90
N PRO A 302 38.30 3.35 9.74
CA PRO A 302 39.54 2.93 10.40
C PRO A 302 40.76 3.83 10.20
N ARG A 303 40.93 4.40 9.00
CA ARG A 303 42.01 5.33 8.63
C ARG A 303 41.52 6.77 8.56
N GLU A 304 40.32 7.04 9.07
CA GLU A 304 39.65 8.34 9.07
C GLU A 304 39.44 8.94 7.67
N TRP A 305 39.44 8.10 6.62
CA TRP A 305 39.16 8.54 5.26
C TRP A 305 37.73 9.04 5.10
N TYR A 306 36.83 8.57 5.95
CA TYR A 306 35.43 8.96 5.96
C TYR A 306 34.94 9.29 7.36
N ARG A 307 34.14 10.36 7.42
CA ARG A 307 33.21 10.64 8.50
C ARG A 307 31.85 10.08 8.11
N VAL A 308 31.29 9.19 8.92
CA VAL A 308 29.96 8.61 8.72
C VAL A 308 28.99 9.27 9.69
N GLU A 309 27.88 9.80 9.17
CA GLU A 309 26.77 10.40 9.93
C GLU A 309 25.48 9.62 9.61
N SER A 310 24.74 9.19 10.62
CA SER A 310 23.58 8.33 10.43
C SER A 310 22.48 8.65 11.44
N ASP A 311 21.23 8.67 10.98
CA ASP A 311 20.03 8.55 11.83
C ASP A 311 19.38 7.16 11.71
N CYS A 312 20.08 6.20 11.08
CA CYS A 312 19.60 4.83 10.91
C CYS A 312 19.84 3.92 12.11
N GLY A 313 20.67 4.31 13.09
CA GLY A 313 20.97 3.49 14.27
C GLY A 313 22.38 2.89 14.31
N TYR A 314 22.63 2.11 15.37
CA TYR A 314 23.92 1.58 15.77
C TYR A 314 24.52 0.59 14.75
N GLU A 315 23.78 -0.46 14.37
CA GLU A 315 24.30 -1.53 13.50
C GLU A 315 24.66 -0.96 12.12
N THR A 316 23.85 -0.02 11.63
CA THR A 316 24.07 0.69 10.36
C THR A 316 25.32 1.56 10.44
N LEU A 317 25.47 2.36 11.50
CA LEU A 317 26.65 3.22 11.66
C LEU A 317 27.94 2.38 11.72
N LEU A 318 27.94 1.34 12.54
CA LEU A 318 29.08 0.43 12.68
C LEU A 318 29.41 -0.27 11.36
N GLY A 319 28.40 -0.85 10.70
CA GLY A 319 28.57 -1.59 9.46
C GLY A 319 29.14 -0.72 8.32
N VAL A 320 28.63 0.51 8.18
CA VAL A 320 29.13 1.45 7.16
C VAL A 320 30.53 1.95 7.50
N ALA A 321 30.79 2.36 8.75
CA ALA A 321 32.11 2.86 9.16
C ALA A 321 33.21 1.80 8.94
N ARG A 322 32.90 0.52 9.21
CA ARG A 322 33.82 -0.60 8.99
C ARG A 322 34.13 -0.88 7.52
N THR A 323 33.14 -0.77 6.65
CA THR A 323 33.24 -1.28 5.27
C THR A 323 33.50 -0.20 4.22
N ILE A 324 33.24 1.09 4.52
CA ILE A 324 33.36 2.18 3.53
C ILE A 324 34.75 2.31 2.90
N GLU A 325 35.81 2.07 3.68
CA GLU A 325 37.19 2.10 3.19
C GLU A 325 37.52 0.91 2.27
N GLU A 326 36.84 -0.22 2.43
CA GLU A 326 37.00 -1.36 1.52
C GLU A 326 36.43 -1.02 0.13
N HIS A 327 35.26 -0.38 0.09
CA HIS A 327 34.66 0.13 -1.14
C HIS A 327 35.54 1.19 -1.82
N HIS A 328 36.07 2.13 -1.03
CA HIS A 328 37.03 3.13 -1.53
C HIS A 328 38.30 2.46 -2.08
N THR A 329 38.90 1.53 -1.34
CA THR A 329 40.15 0.86 -1.74
C THR A 329 39.97 0.12 -3.06
N ARG A 330 38.83 -0.56 -3.25
CA ARG A 330 38.50 -1.21 -4.53
C ARG A 330 38.47 -0.21 -5.69
N LEU A 331 37.85 0.96 -5.48
CA LEU A 331 37.79 2.01 -6.50
C LEU A 331 39.17 2.62 -6.77
N ALA A 332 39.96 2.92 -5.74
CA ALA A 332 41.32 3.42 -5.90
C ALA A 332 42.22 2.44 -6.68
N ASN A 333 42.15 1.15 -6.35
CA ASN A 333 42.86 0.10 -7.10
C ASN A 333 42.42 0.06 -8.58
N TRP A 334 41.12 0.23 -8.82
CA TRP A 334 40.56 0.17 -10.16
C TRP A 334 40.90 1.39 -11.02
N TYR A 335 40.85 2.58 -10.44
CA TYR A 335 41.27 3.82 -11.10
C TYR A 335 42.79 3.95 -11.21
N GLY A 336 43.55 3.20 -10.41
CA GLY A 336 45.02 3.25 -10.36
C GLY A 336 45.57 4.43 -9.54
N GLU A 337 44.70 5.29 -9.01
CA GLU A 337 45.05 6.46 -8.20
C GLU A 337 43.93 6.76 -7.18
N ASP A 338 44.31 7.20 -5.98
CA ASP A 338 43.40 7.80 -5.01
C ASP A 338 43.56 9.34 -5.02
N PRO A 339 42.59 10.09 -5.59
CA PRO A 339 42.64 11.55 -5.65
C PRO A 339 42.26 12.22 -4.31
N PHE A 340 41.97 11.44 -3.27
CA PHE A 340 41.46 11.92 -1.98
C PHE A 340 42.45 11.75 -0.83
N VAL A 341 43.73 11.45 -1.11
CA VAL A 341 44.77 11.41 -0.09
C VAL A 341 44.78 12.74 0.69
N GLY A 342 44.56 12.67 2.01
CA GLY A 342 44.46 13.85 2.89
C GLY A 342 43.15 14.63 2.79
N ARG A 343 42.15 14.13 2.05
CA ARG A 343 40.83 14.76 1.85
C ARG A 343 39.71 13.82 2.30
N GLN A 344 39.30 13.98 3.56
CA GLN A 344 38.24 13.18 4.18
C GLN A 344 36.89 13.35 3.44
N GLY A 345 36.21 12.23 3.17
CA GLY A 345 34.83 12.19 2.65
C GLY A 345 33.80 12.19 3.78
N THR A 346 32.55 12.53 3.46
CA THR A 346 31.42 12.37 4.39
C THR A 346 30.40 11.40 3.81
N VAL A 347 29.94 10.43 4.59
CA VAL A 347 28.84 9.53 4.24
C VAL A 347 27.66 9.83 5.16
N ARG A 348 26.49 10.09 4.59
CA ARG A 348 25.23 10.24 5.30
C ARG A 348 24.30 9.09 4.98
N ILE A 349 23.78 8.42 5.99
CA ILE A 349 22.78 7.37 5.81
C ILE A 349 21.46 7.85 6.42
N VAL A 350 20.37 7.70 5.66
CA VAL A 350 19.02 8.08 6.05
C VAL A 350 18.04 6.92 5.86
N PRO A 351 17.00 6.77 6.69
CA PRO A 351 16.09 5.63 6.58
C PRO A 351 15.08 5.79 5.44
N GLU A 352 14.65 7.02 5.15
CA GLU A 352 13.52 7.31 4.26
C GLU A 352 13.89 8.23 3.10
N SER A 353 13.07 8.21 2.03
CA SER A 353 13.22 9.15 0.90
C SER A 353 13.09 10.62 1.33
N SER A 354 12.31 10.91 2.38
CA SER A 354 12.22 12.25 2.99
C SER A 354 13.57 12.74 3.55
N GLY A 355 14.43 11.82 4.01
CA GLY A 355 15.80 12.11 4.40
C GLY A 355 16.67 12.49 3.21
N LEU A 356 16.56 11.79 2.09
CA LEU A 356 17.26 12.13 0.85
C LEU A 356 16.87 13.51 0.34
N GLU A 357 15.57 13.81 0.32
CA GLU A 357 15.05 15.14 -0.02
C GLU A 357 15.62 16.22 0.91
N SER A 358 15.67 15.94 2.21
CA SER A 358 16.22 16.87 3.21
C SER A 358 17.70 17.16 2.97
N GLU A 359 18.45 16.21 2.40
CA GLU A 359 19.85 16.36 2.03
C GLU A 359 20.06 16.98 0.64
N GLY A 360 19.01 17.14 -0.18
CA GLY A 360 19.09 17.77 -1.49
C GLY A 360 19.04 16.83 -2.68
N ALA A 361 18.39 15.67 -2.55
CA ALA A 361 18.31 14.69 -3.63
C ALA A 361 17.81 15.30 -4.95
N PRO A 362 18.48 15.01 -6.08
CA PRO A 362 18.12 15.58 -7.38
C PRO A 362 16.84 14.96 -7.97
N PHE A 363 16.51 13.73 -7.55
CA PHE A 363 15.36 12.97 -8.04
C PHE A 363 14.65 12.28 -6.89
N TRP A 364 13.32 12.14 -6.99
CA TRP A 364 12.48 11.50 -5.97
C TRP A 364 12.71 9.98 -5.87
N TRP A 365 13.15 9.35 -6.98
CA TRP A 365 13.37 7.90 -7.09
C TRP A 365 14.80 7.48 -6.73
N ALA A 366 15.68 8.43 -6.39
CA ALA A 366 17.07 8.15 -6.05
C ALA A 366 17.18 7.21 -4.84
N GLY A 367 18.09 6.23 -4.93
CA GLY A 367 18.49 5.39 -3.78
C GLY A 367 19.61 6.03 -2.95
N GLY A 368 20.36 6.95 -3.56
CA GLY A 368 21.43 7.74 -2.99
C GLY A 368 21.86 8.82 -3.99
N PHE A 369 22.78 9.67 -3.59
CA PHE A 369 23.43 10.64 -4.49
C PHE A 369 24.77 11.10 -3.92
N GLN A 370 25.67 11.49 -4.82
CA GLN A 370 26.94 12.15 -4.50
C GLN A 370 26.87 13.67 -4.72
N GLY A 371 27.20 14.45 -3.68
CA GLY A 371 27.34 15.90 -3.73
C GLY A 371 28.70 16.37 -3.21
N GLY A 372 29.64 16.71 -4.11
CA GLY A 372 31.00 17.08 -3.72
C GLY A 372 31.73 15.92 -3.04
N ASP A 373 32.14 16.08 -1.78
CA ASP A 373 32.69 15.00 -0.94
C ASP A 373 31.65 14.30 -0.06
N THR A 374 30.37 14.65 -0.18
CA THR A 374 29.29 14.03 0.61
C THR A 374 28.54 12.99 -0.21
N THR A 375 28.61 11.74 0.22
CA THR A 375 27.77 10.64 -0.25
C THR A 375 26.54 10.57 0.65
N THR A 376 25.33 10.57 0.09
CA THR A 376 24.10 10.33 0.87
C THR A 376 23.38 9.10 0.34
N MET A 377 23.02 8.16 1.22
CA MET A 377 22.33 6.92 0.86
C MET A 377 21.06 6.75 1.68
N ARG A 378 20.01 6.24 1.04
CA ARG A 378 18.86 5.69 1.77
C ARG A 378 19.13 4.23 2.13
N PHE A 379 18.90 3.88 3.39
CA PHE A 379 18.95 2.50 3.86
C PHE A 379 17.70 2.15 4.65
N SER A 380 16.83 1.37 4.02
CA SER A 380 15.58 0.86 4.57
C SER A 380 15.57 -0.65 4.41
N ILE A 381 15.57 -1.41 5.52
CA ILE A 381 15.42 -2.88 5.58
C ILE A 381 16.34 -3.61 4.60
N GLY A 382 17.50 -4.02 5.08
CA GLY A 382 18.45 -4.76 4.24
C GLY A 382 19.63 -5.27 5.02
N THR A 383 20.69 -5.58 4.29
CA THR A 383 21.98 -6.03 4.84
C THR A 383 23.05 -4.98 4.58
N ILE A 384 24.11 -4.97 5.38
CA ILE A 384 25.25 -4.06 5.20
C ILE A 384 25.92 -4.29 3.84
N GLU A 385 26.05 -5.53 3.39
CA GLU A 385 26.58 -5.82 2.06
C GLU A 385 25.69 -5.26 0.94
N GLY A 386 24.36 -5.36 1.08
CA GLY A 386 23.40 -4.77 0.16
C GLY A 386 23.56 -3.24 0.06
N LEU A 387 23.73 -2.57 1.20
CA LEU A 387 24.02 -1.13 1.25
C LEU A 387 25.37 -0.79 0.60
N GLY A 388 26.38 -1.64 0.79
CA GLY A 388 27.72 -1.48 0.20
C GLY A 388 27.72 -1.38 -1.33
N HIS A 389 26.81 -2.08 -2.02
CA HIS A 389 26.65 -1.97 -3.48
C HIS A 389 26.21 -0.57 -3.90
N GLY A 390 25.27 0.03 -3.16
CA GLY A 390 24.85 1.42 -3.37
C GLY A 390 25.95 2.42 -3.02
N LEU A 391 26.68 2.20 -1.93
CA LEU A 391 27.82 3.05 -1.56
C LEU A 391 28.91 3.04 -2.63
N THR A 392 29.24 1.86 -3.21
CA THR A 392 30.22 1.75 -4.28
C THR A 392 29.76 2.51 -5.53
N HIS A 393 28.47 2.43 -5.86
CA HIS A 393 27.86 3.21 -6.96
C HIS A 393 28.09 4.72 -6.73
N GLU A 394 27.69 5.26 -5.58
CA GLU A 394 27.82 6.70 -5.33
C GLU A 394 29.28 7.17 -5.16
N LEU A 395 30.15 6.35 -4.56
CA LEU A 395 31.57 6.65 -4.48
C LEU A 395 32.22 6.68 -5.87
N THR A 396 31.70 5.93 -6.85
CA THR A 396 32.17 6.02 -8.24
C THR A 396 31.96 7.43 -8.78
N HIS A 397 30.82 8.06 -8.49
CA HIS A 397 30.56 9.47 -8.83
C HIS A 397 31.53 10.43 -8.14
N ARG A 398 31.95 10.13 -6.91
CA ARG A 398 32.96 10.92 -6.19
C ARG A 398 34.30 10.88 -6.93
N PHE A 399 34.80 9.68 -7.23
CA PHE A 399 36.03 9.47 -7.99
C PHE A 399 35.95 10.14 -9.38
N ASP A 400 34.82 10.00 -10.07
CA ASP A 400 34.60 10.63 -11.36
C ASP A 400 34.64 12.14 -11.33
N GLY A 401 33.99 12.75 -10.34
CA GLY A 401 34.03 14.20 -10.16
C GLY A 401 35.44 14.74 -9.95
N ALA A 402 36.33 13.95 -9.33
CA ALA A 402 37.70 14.32 -9.04
C ALA A 402 38.66 14.07 -10.22
N LEU A 403 38.66 12.85 -10.78
CA LEU A 403 39.61 12.41 -11.81
C LEU A 403 39.16 12.80 -13.22
N PHE A 404 37.86 12.75 -13.48
CA PHE A 404 37.28 12.85 -14.83
C PHE A 404 36.07 13.80 -14.88
N PRO A 405 36.23 15.07 -14.48
CA PRO A 405 35.11 16.01 -14.41
C PRO A 405 34.54 16.33 -15.80
N GLY A 406 33.21 16.39 -15.89
CA GLY A 406 32.50 16.76 -17.13
C GLY A 406 32.17 15.59 -18.06
N GLN A 407 32.21 14.35 -17.56
CA GLN A 407 31.69 13.19 -18.26
C GLN A 407 30.18 13.30 -18.54
N PRO A 408 29.69 12.73 -19.65
CA PRO A 408 28.26 12.68 -19.96
C PRO A 408 27.51 11.71 -19.03
N SER A 409 26.23 12.00 -18.78
CA SER A 409 25.39 11.23 -17.83
C SER A 409 25.34 9.72 -18.11
N TRP A 410 25.30 9.31 -19.39
CA TRP A 410 25.28 7.88 -19.73
C TRP A 410 26.53 7.14 -19.24
N LEU A 411 27.70 7.80 -19.24
CA LEU A 411 28.97 7.19 -18.84
C LEU A 411 29.08 7.18 -17.32
N VAL A 412 28.73 8.29 -16.68
CA VAL A 412 28.74 8.45 -15.22
C VAL A 412 27.83 7.42 -14.56
N GLU A 413 26.56 7.37 -14.96
CA GLU A 413 25.59 6.41 -14.41
C GLU A 413 25.91 4.97 -14.82
N GLY A 414 26.26 4.75 -16.10
CA GLY A 414 26.53 3.40 -16.62
C GLY A 414 27.71 2.71 -15.93
N LYS A 415 28.79 3.45 -15.70
CA LYS A 415 29.96 2.96 -14.97
C LYS A 415 29.64 2.73 -13.49
N ALA A 416 28.93 3.64 -12.84
CA ALA A 416 28.52 3.48 -11.45
C ALA A 416 27.60 2.26 -11.24
N VAL A 417 26.71 1.95 -12.20
CA VAL A 417 25.92 0.70 -12.18
C VAL A 417 26.83 -0.52 -12.27
N TRP A 418 27.89 -0.47 -13.10
CA TRP A 418 28.83 -1.56 -13.23
C TRP A 418 29.67 -1.77 -11.97
N THR A 419 30.30 -0.72 -11.43
CA THR A 419 31.12 -0.83 -10.21
C THR A 419 30.27 -1.24 -9.00
N GLY A 420 29.02 -0.78 -8.92
CA GLY A 420 28.08 -1.21 -7.90
C GLY A 420 27.76 -2.72 -7.94
N GLY A 421 27.88 -3.38 -9.09
CA GLY A 421 27.56 -4.81 -9.25
C GLY A 421 28.75 -5.76 -9.43
N ALA A 422 29.92 -5.26 -9.86
CA ALA A 422 31.04 -6.08 -10.31
C ALA A 422 31.91 -6.71 -9.20
N TYR A 423 31.33 -6.98 -8.03
CA TYR A 423 32.00 -7.63 -6.89
C TYR A 423 30.97 -8.37 -6.02
N GLY A 424 31.43 -9.29 -5.15
CA GLY A 424 30.54 -10.14 -4.34
C GLY A 424 30.49 -9.75 -2.86
N ARG A 425 31.62 -9.37 -2.27
CA ARG A 425 31.76 -9.04 -0.84
C ARG A 425 32.40 -7.66 -0.67
N SER A 426 32.03 -6.94 0.40
CA SER A 426 32.64 -5.64 0.70
C SER A 426 34.17 -5.72 0.85
N SER A 427 34.72 -6.86 1.27
CA SER A 427 36.15 -7.09 1.40
C SER A 427 36.87 -7.44 0.09
N ASP A 428 36.17 -7.64 -1.03
CA ASP A 428 36.80 -7.88 -2.34
C ASP A 428 37.59 -6.63 -2.77
N THR A 429 38.88 -6.75 -3.04
CA THR A 429 39.72 -5.58 -3.36
C THR A 429 39.76 -5.22 -4.84
N ASN A 430 39.15 -6.04 -5.70
CA ASN A 430 39.15 -5.88 -7.16
C ASN A 430 37.74 -6.11 -7.73
N PHE A 431 37.43 -5.45 -8.85
CA PHE A 431 36.23 -5.75 -9.62
C PHE A 431 36.46 -6.96 -10.56
N VAL A 432 35.37 -7.67 -10.86
CA VAL A 432 35.34 -8.73 -11.86
C VAL A 432 35.25 -8.10 -13.26
N ALA A 433 36.37 -8.09 -13.99
CA ALA A 433 36.48 -7.38 -15.27
C ALA A 433 35.43 -7.76 -16.32
N ASP A 434 35.08 -9.05 -16.40
CA ASP A 434 34.06 -9.55 -17.35
C ASP A 434 32.67 -9.67 -16.71
N PHE A 435 32.35 -8.82 -15.73
CA PHE A 435 31.01 -8.77 -15.15
C PHE A 435 29.99 -8.13 -16.10
N ALA A 436 28.86 -8.80 -16.31
CA ALA A 436 27.71 -8.21 -17.00
C ALA A 436 26.38 -8.77 -16.48
N VAL A 437 25.47 -7.90 -16.05
CA VAL A 437 24.08 -8.24 -15.75
C VAL A 437 23.28 -8.19 -17.04
N PHE A 438 22.74 -9.33 -17.46
CA PHE A 438 22.11 -9.45 -18.78
C PHE A 438 20.80 -8.65 -18.86
N GLY A 439 20.05 -8.55 -17.76
CA GLY A 439 18.75 -7.85 -17.73
C GLY A 439 18.80 -6.40 -18.22
N PRO A 440 19.65 -5.52 -17.67
CA PRO A 440 19.84 -4.15 -18.15
C PRO A 440 20.27 -4.06 -19.63
N ILE A 441 21.17 -4.94 -20.09
CA ILE A 441 21.62 -4.94 -21.49
C ILE A 441 20.47 -5.35 -22.43
N GLU A 442 19.69 -6.36 -22.03
CA GLU A 442 18.50 -6.76 -22.76
C GLU A 442 17.43 -5.65 -22.79
N LYS A 443 17.26 -4.93 -21.67
CA LYS A 443 16.37 -3.76 -21.61
C LYS A 443 16.82 -2.66 -22.59
N THR A 444 18.12 -2.44 -22.73
CA THR A 444 18.72 -1.51 -23.70
C THR A 444 18.33 -1.86 -25.13
N PHE A 445 18.48 -3.13 -25.52
CA PHE A 445 18.04 -3.63 -26.81
C PHE A 445 16.53 -3.41 -27.02
N ARG A 446 15.69 -3.82 -26.06
CA ARG A 446 14.23 -3.72 -26.16
C ARG A 446 13.70 -2.28 -26.22
N LYS A 447 14.35 -1.35 -25.53
CA LYS A 447 14.00 0.08 -25.57
C LYS A 447 14.51 0.78 -26.84
N GLY A 448 15.28 0.10 -27.68
CA GLY A 448 15.73 0.57 -28.99
C GLY A 448 17.04 1.36 -28.98
N TYR A 449 17.80 1.34 -27.88
CA TYR A 449 19.07 2.07 -27.74
C TYR A 449 20.21 1.46 -28.58
N GLY A 450 20.03 0.27 -29.14
CA GLY A 450 20.93 -0.25 -30.18
C GLY A 450 20.79 0.46 -31.53
N GLY A 451 19.70 1.20 -31.77
CA GLY A 451 19.50 1.94 -33.01
C GLY A 451 20.17 3.33 -32.99
N LEU A 452 20.69 3.77 -34.14
CA LEU A 452 21.42 5.03 -34.30
C LEU A 452 20.73 6.23 -33.64
N LYS A 453 19.42 6.40 -33.85
CA LYS A 453 18.67 7.54 -33.33
C LYS A 453 18.73 7.63 -31.80
N LYS A 454 18.31 6.58 -31.10
CA LYS A 454 18.28 6.58 -29.62
C LYS A 454 19.67 6.54 -28.99
N LEU A 455 20.63 5.89 -29.66
CA LEU A 455 22.02 5.94 -29.25
C LEU A 455 22.56 7.38 -29.33
N THR A 456 22.22 8.11 -30.40
CA THR A 456 22.59 9.52 -30.55
C THR A 456 21.96 10.37 -29.45
N GLU A 457 20.65 10.21 -29.19
CA GLU A 457 19.96 10.89 -28.07
C GLU A 457 20.65 10.62 -26.72
N LEU A 458 21.08 9.37 -26.46
CA LEU A 458 21.82 8.98 -25.27
C LEU A 458 23.19 9.68 -25.18
N ILE A 459 23.96 9.69 -26.28
CA ILE A 459 25.29 10.31 -26.35
C ILE A 459 25.22 11.82 -26.17
N GLU A 460 24.22 12.46 -26.76
CA GLU A 460 24.00 13.90 -26.71
C GLU A 460 23.36 14.36 -25.39
N GLY A 461 22.82 13.44 -24.59
CA GLY A 461 22.14 13.74 -23.34
C GLY A 461 20.73 14.31 -23.54
N GLU A 462 20.12 14.03 -24.69
CA GLU A 462 18.80 14.53 -25.11
C GLU A 462 17.66 13.52 -24.82
N ILE A 463 17.96 12.46 -24.07
CA ILE A 463 16.94 11.45 -23.69
C ILE A 463 15.82 12.08 -22.85
N GLU A 464 14.59 11.63 -23.11
CA GLU A 464 13.41 12.09 -22.38
C GLU A 464 13.41 11.63 -20.90
N GLU A 465 13.85 10.39 -20.67
CA GLU A 465 13.86 9.75 -19.35
C GLU A 465 15.28 9.61 -18.82
N TYR A 466 15.63 10.38 -17.79
CA TYR A 466 16.98 10.35 -17.19
C TYR A 466 17.38 8.95 -16.70
N ARG A 467 16.40 8.15 -16.22
CA ARG A 467 16.64 6.77 -15.73
C ARG A 467 17.19 5.85 -16.82
N ASP A 468 17.05 6.20 -18.09
CA ASP A 468 17.60 5.39 -19.18
C ASP A 468 19.14 5.44 -19.21
N ASN A 469 19.78 6.48 -18.63
CA ASN A 469 21.24 6.52 -18.44
C ASN A 469 21.77 5.32 -17.63
N TYR A 470 20.98 4.78 -16.69
CA TYR A 470 21.43 3.67 -15.84
C TYR A 470 21.57 2.38 -16.62
N PHE A 471 20.56 1.96 -17.38
CA PHE A 471 20.63 0.67 -18.09
C PHE A 471 21.27 0.80 -19.47
N ALA A 472 20.96 1.86 -20.24
CA ALA A 472 21.52 2.05 -21.58
C ALA A 472 22.97 2.52 -21.51
N GLY A 473 23.28 3.43 -20.59
CA GLY A 473 24.65 3.83 -20.29
C GLY A 473 25.48 2.66 -19.75
N TYR A 474 24.91 1.82 -18.87
CA TYR A 474 25.58 0.59 -18.42
C TYR A 474 25.94 -0.34 -19.58
N ALA A 475 24.98 -0.61 -20.47
CA ALA A 475 25.23 -1.46 -21.63
C ALA A 475 26.31 -0.89 -22.56
N LEU A 476 26.29 0.43 -22.80
CA LEU A 476 27.30 1.12 -23.60
C LEU A 476 28.68 1.08 -22.92
N TYR A 477 28.73 1.29 -21.60
CA TYR A 477 29.97 1.17 -20.83
C TYR A 477 30.55 -0.25 -20.88
N VAL A 478 29.73 -1.29 -20.68
CA VAL A 478 30.18 -2.69 -20.79
C VAL A 478 30.71 -2.97 -22.20
N TYR A 479 30.03 -2.49 -23.25
CA TYR A 479 30.52 -2.63 -24.63
C TYR A 479 31.90 -1.99 -24.82
N LEU A 480 32.05 -0.72 -24.43
CA LEU A 480 33.30 0.03 -24.59
C LEU A 480 34.46 -0.50 -23.71
N SER A 481 34.16 -1.11 -22.56
CA SER A 481 35.18 -1.61 -21.63
C SER A 481 35.62 -3.05 -21.89
N SER A 482 34.80 -3.85 -22.60
CA SER A 482 35.01 -5.30 -22.71
C SER A 482 34.87 -5.90 -24.11
N TRP A 483 34.39 -5.16 -25.12
CA TRP A 483 34.28 -5.70 -26.47
C TRP A 483 35.64 -6.03 -27.05
N GLU A 484 35.78 -7.23 -27.64
CA GLU A 484 37.04 -7.71 -28.20
C GLU A 484 36.89 -8.08 -29.68
N GLU A 485 37.86 -7.66 -30.48
CA GLU A 485 38.04 -8.11 -31.86
C GLU A 485 39.49 -8.55 -32.04
N GLY A 486 39.70 -9.72 -32.64
CA GLY A 486 41.05 -10.28 -32.78
C GLY A 486 41.77 -10.61 -31.46
N GLY A 487 41.04 -10.68 -30.34
CA GLY A 487 41.60 -10.86 -29.00
C GLY A 487 42.02 -9.57 -28.29
N GLU A 488 41.78 -8.40 -28.91
CA GLU A 488 42.11 -7.09 -28.34
C GLU A 488 40.84 -6.31 -27.98
N ARG A 489 40.87 -5.60 -26.85
CA ARG A 489 39.77 -4.71 -26.42
C ARG A 489 39.84 -3.37 -27.15
N ILE A 490 39.27 -3.32 -28.35
CA ILE A 490 39.44 -2.22 -29.32
C ILE A 490 39.03 -0.81 -28.84
N PHE A 491 38.19 -0.73 -27.80
CA PHE A 491 37.69 0.53 -27.23
C PHE A 491 38.30 0.90 -25.88
N ALA A 492 38.90 -0.04 -25.16
CA ALA A 492 39.22 0.15 -23.73
C ALA A 492 40.23 1.28 -23.49
N GLU A 493 41.28 1.36 -24.30
CA GLU A 493 42.27 2.46 -24.22
C GLU A 493 41.63 3.80 -24.60
N ARG A 494 40.80 3.84 -25.65
CA ARG A 494 40.11 5.05 -26.09
C ARG A 494 39.06 5.53 -25.09
N LEU A 495 38.45 4.62 -24.33
CA LEU A 495 37.54 4.98 -23.24
C LEU A 495 38.27 5.76 -22.15
N GLN A 496 39.50 5.36 -21.80
CA GLN A 496 40.33 6.10 -20.85
C GLN A 496 40.71 7.49 -21.39
N GLU A 497 41.12 7.59 -22.66
CA GLU A 497 41.41 8.89 -23.29
C GLU A 497 40.16 9.81 -23.35
N PHE A 498 39.00 9.23 -23.67
CA PHE A 498 37.72 9.93 -23.72
C PHE A 498 37.37 10.52 -22.36
N MET A 499 37.53 9.72 -21.30
CA MET A 499 37.31 10.13 -19.91
C MET A 499 38.28 11.24 -19.48
N ALA A 500 39.58 11.09 -19.74
CA ALA A 500 40.60 12.07 -19.39
C ALA A 500 40.35 13.47 -20.00
N ASN A 501 39.67 13.53 -21.14
CA ASN A 501 39.40 14.78 -21.87
C ASN A 501 37.92 15.16 -21.92
N ALA A 502 37.08 14.56 -21.08
CA ALA A 502 35.62 14.59 -21.18
C ALA A 502 34.99 15.99 -21.21
N ARG A 503 35.62 17.02 -20.61
CA ARG A 503 35.14 18.42 -20.72
C ARG A 503 34.98 18.91 -22.15
N GLN A 504 35.78 18.40 -23.09
CA GLN A 504 35.70 18.74 -24.51
C GLN A 504 34.42 18.20 -25.16
N SER A 505 33.80 17.16 -24.59
CA SER A 505 32.53 16.58 -25.08
C SER A 505 31.36 17.57 -24.98
N SER A 506 31.32 18.43 -23.97
CA SER A 506 30.19 19.33 -23.69
C SER A 506 29.80 20.30 -24.82
N LYS A 507 30.73 20.60 -25.75
CA LYS A 507 30.48 21.52 -26.87
C LYS A 507 29.85 20.83 -28.08
N ASN A 508 30.21 19.57 -28.32
CA ASN A 508 29.68 18.75 -29.41
C ASN A 508 29.85 17.27 -29.01
N PRO A 509 28.92 16.72 -28.19
CA PRO A 509 29.07 15.40 -27.60
C PRO A 509 29.23 14.30 -28.66
N LYS A 510 28.43 14.38 -29.71
CA LYS A 510 28.47 13.43 -30.83
C LYS A 510 29.81 13.42 -31.55
N ALA A 511 30.30 14.57 -32.02
CA ALA A 511 31.57 14.62 -32.75
C ALA A 511 32.75 14.18 -31.87
N TYR A 512 32.69 14.49 -30.57
CA TYR A 512 33.68 14.05 -29.62
C TYR A 512 33.63 12.52 -29.40
N PHE A 513 32.44 11.94 -29.35
CA PHE A 513 32.25 10.49 -29.30
C PHE A 513 32.78 9.79 -30.55
N GLU A 514 32.40 10.27 -31.74
CA GLU A 514 32.86 9.73 -33.03
C GLU A 514 34.39 9.72 -33.12
N LYS A 515 35.04 10.82 -32.72
CA LYS A 515 36.51 10.92 -32.70
C LYS A 515 37.21 9.80 -31.90
N HIS A 516 36.59 9.26 -30.85
CA HIS A 516 37.22 8.26 -29.98
C HIS A 516 36.80 6.83 -30.30
N PHE A 517 35.55 6.63 -30.70
CA PHE A 517 34.96 5.29 -30.82
C PHE A 517 34.54 4.94 -32.24
N ALA A 518 34.53 5.89 -33.16
CA ALA A 518 34.08 5.70 -34.54
C ALA A 518 34.96 6.49 -35.54
N ASP A 519 36.28 6.22 -35.51
CA ASP A 519 37.30 6.91 -36.30
C ASP A 519 37.92 6.06 -37.43
N GLY A 520 37.47 4.81 -37.57
CA GLY A 520 37.98 3.84 -38.55
C GLY A 520 39.38 3.30 -38.25
N ARG A 521 39.93 3.53 -37.05
CA ARG A 521 41.33 3.18 -36.72
C ARG A 521 41.39 2.07 -35.68
N GLY A 522 42.42 1.22 -35.77
CA GLY A 522 42.70 0.19 -34.77
C GLY A 522 41.53 -0.76 -34.51
N GLY A 523 40.82 -1.16 -35.58
CA GLY A 523 39.65 -2.04 -35.52
C GLY A 523 38.33 -1.35 -35.15
N ARG A 524 38.34 -0.05 -34.82
CA ARG A 524 37.11 0.68 -34.50
C ARG A 524 36.27 1.00 -35.75
N PRO A 525 34.93 1.13 -35.61
CA PRO A 525 34.03 1.53 -36.68
C PRO A 525 34.42 2.84 -37.39
N GLU A 526 34.07 2.98 -38.67
CA GLU A 526 34.42 4.17 -39.48
C GLU A 526 33.61 5.43 -39.16
N ASP A 527 32.38 5.25 -38.68
CA ASP A 527 31.46 6.31 -38.31
C ASP A 527 30.43 5.83 -37.26
N LEU A 528 29.58 6.74 -36.80
CA LEU A 528 28.58 6.44 -35.77
C LEU A 528 27.53 5.41 -36.24
N GLU A 529 27.27 5.31 -37.54
CA GLU A 529 26.32 4.32 -38.08
C GLU A 529 26.91 2.91 -37.97
N ALA A 530 28.16 2.73 -38.37
CA ALA A 530 28.91 1.50 -38.19
C ALA A 530 29.07 1.14 -36.70
N PHE A 531 29.31 2.13 -35.84
CA PHE A 531 29.34 1.92 -34.38
C PHE A 531 27.99 1.46 -33.83
N ALA A 532 26.90 2.11 -34.24
CA ALA A 532 25.55 1.72 -33.82
C ALA A 532 25.22 0.28 -34.27
N ALA A 533 25.65 -0.13 -35.47
CA ALA A 533 25.48 -1.50 -35.93
C ALA A 533 26.26 -2.54 -35.08
N GLY A 534 27.51 -2.22 -34.71
CA GLY A 534 28.31 -3.03 -33.79
C GLY A 534 27.68 -3.13 -32.39
N PHE A 535 27.27 -1.99 -31.84
CA PHE A 535 26.60 -1.92 -30.54
C PHE A 535 25.25 -2.66 -30.55
N ALA A 536 24.47 -2.54 -31.62
CA ALA A 536 23.24 -3.30 -31.82
C ALA A 536 23.50 -4.81 -31.77
N THR A 537 24.56 -5.27 -32.43
CA THR A 537 24.99 -6.67 -32.40
C THR A 537 25.33 -7.11 -30.98
N PHE A 538 26.05 -6.28 -30.23
CA PHE A 538 26.37 -6.53 -28.83
C PHE A 538 25.12 -6.64 -27.95
N VAL A 539 24.27 -5.62 -27.90
CA VAL A 539 23.09 -5.63 -27.00
C VAL A 539 22.07 -6.71 -27.39
N LYS A 540 21.90 -6.96 -28.70
CA LYS A 540 21.08 -8.07 -29.20
C LYS A 540 21.68 -9.41 -28.78
N GLY A 541 23.00 -9.53 -28.69
CA GLY A 541 23.64 -10.79 -28.34
C GLY A 541 23.33 -11.29 -26.93
N PHE A 542 22.92 -10.42 -26.00
CA PHE A 542 22.45 -10.81 -24.67
C PHE A 542 20.96 -11.19 -24.64
N TYR A 543 20.21 -10.89 -25.70
CA TYR A 543 18.80 -11.19 -25.79
C TYR A 543 18.60 -12.70 -25.65
N TRP A 544 17.81 -13.09 -24.65
CA TRP A 544 17.70 -14.48 -24.22
C TRP A 544 17.32 -15.46 -25.36
N LYS A 545 16.60 -15.01 -26.39
CA LYS A 545 16.17 -15.81 -27.55
C LYS A 545 17.29 -16.13 -28.54
N ASP A 546 18.19 -15.18 -28.77
CA ASP A 546 19.30 -15.29 -29.73
C ASP A 546 20.61 -15.01 -29.00
N ARG A 547 20.77 -15.64 -27.84
CA ARG A 547 21.90 -15.40 -26.96
C ARG A 547 23.16 -15.93 -27.61
N GLN A 548 24.08 -15.03 -27.90
CA GLN A 548 25.28 -15.37 -28.66
C GLN A 548 26.28 -16.15 -27.80
N PRO A 549 26.99 -17.17 -28.34
CA PRO A 549 27.92 -17.97 -27.55
C PRO A 549 29.01 -17.16 -26.82
N TRP A 550 29.46 -16.06 -27.42
CA TRP A 550 30.48 -15.18 -26.83
C TRP A 550 30.01 -14.51 -25.53
N THR A 551 28.70 -14.44 -25.24
CA THR A 551 28.22 -13.89 -23.97
C THR A 551 28.61 -14.75 -22.76
N LYS A 552 29.02 -16.02 -22.98
CA LYS A 552 29.46 -16.94 -21.92
C LYS A 552 30.75 -16.49 -21.22
N ARG A 553 31.53 -15.59 -21.82
CA ARG A 553 32.69 -14.99 -21.16
C ARG A 553 32.30 -14.09 -20.00
N TYR A 554 31.07 -13.57 -20.00
CA TYR A 554 30.61 -12.67 -18.97
C TYR A 554 30.08 -13.43 -17.74
N VAL A 555 30.47 -12.94 -16.56
CA VAL A 555 29.96 -13.41 -15.27
C VAL A 555 28.71 -12.61 -14.91
N THR A 556 27.58 -13.30 -14.71
CA THR A 556 26.28 -12.65 -14.41
C THR A 556 25.97 -12.53 -12.92
N GLY A 557 26.74 -13.21 -12.07
CA GLY A 557 26.60 -13.17 -10.63
C GLY A 557 27.95 -13.42 -9.98
N VAL A 558 28.43 -12.45 -9.21
CA VAL A 558 29.62 -12.60 -8.38
C VAL A 558 29.18 -13.24 -7.06
N ALA A 559 29.90 -14.25 -6.57
CA ALA A 559 29.49 -15.00 -5.38
C ALA A 559 29.46 -14.10 -4.13
N GLY A 560 28.27 -13.62 -3.76
CA GLY A 560 28.02 -12.88 -2.52
C GLY A 560 27.87 -13.79 -1.29
N PRO A 561 27.82 -13.21 -0.08
CA PRO A 561 27.55 -13.97 1.13
C PRO A 561 26.12 -14.53 1.09
N LYS A 562 25.99 -15.86 1.21
CA LYS A 562 24.67 -16.48 1.38
C LYS A 562 24.17 -16.19 2.80
N GLY A 563 23.01 -15.53 2.91
CA GLY A 563 22.32 -15.37 4.20
C GLY A 563 22.90 -14.31 5.13
N ALA A 564 23.40 -13.19 4.62
CA ALA A 564 23.75 -12.04 5.45
C ALA A 564 22.55 -11.61 6.32
N PRO A 565 22.75 -11.29 7.62
CA PRO A 565 21.66 -10.93 8.51
C PRO A 565 21.05 -9.58 8.10
N LEU A 566 19.74 -9.45 8.34
CA LEU A 566 19.08 -8.15 8.26
C LEU A 566 19.58 -7.25 9.39
N VAL A 567 19.71 -5.97 9.10
CA VAL A 567 19.89 -4.93 10.13
C VAL A 567 18.56 -4.70 10.84
N TYR A 568 18.58 -4.67 12.16
CA TYR A 568 17.39 -4.52 13.02
C TYR A 568 17.33 -3.19 13.76
N ASP A 569 18.18 -2.22 13.40
CA ASP A 569 18.03 -0.86 13.88
C ASP A 569 16.62 -0.33 13.57
N GLU A 570 15.91 0.13 14.59
CA GLU A 570 14.50 0.56 14.49
C GLU A 570 14.25 1.57 13.34
N PRO A 571 15.06 2.63 13.15
CA PRO A 571 14.76 3.63 12.14
C PRO A 571 14.78 3.07 10.71
N THR A 572 15.57 2.02 10.45
CA THR A 572 15.66 1.41 9.11
C THR A 572 14.41 0.61 8.74
N TRP A 573 13.60 0.22 9.72
CA TRP A 573 12.35 -0.47 9.47
C TRP A 573 11.25 0.58 9.26
N VAL A 574 11.14 1.10 8.04
CA VAL A 574 10.22 2.22 7.75
C VAL A 574 8.80 1.73 7.42
N TRP A 575 7.79 2.55 7.67
CA TRP A 575 6.37 2.25 7.33
C TRP A 575 5.90 2.94 6.06
N SER A 576 6.82 3.68 5.45
CA SER A 576 6.59 4.30 4.17
C SER A 576 6.27 3.23 3.12
N ARG A 577 5.33 3.58 2.25
CA ARG A 577 5.08 2.82 1.03
C ARG A 577 6.21 3.09 0.04
N GLY A 578 6.44 2.17 -0.87
CA GLY A 578 7.22 2.45 -2.07
C GLY A 578 6.52 3.57 -2.83
N ARG A 579 7.14 4.76 -2.87
CA ARG A 579 6.54 5.93 -3.52
C ARG A 579 6.64 5.81 -5.04
N ALA A 580 5.65 6.37 -5.72
CA ALA A 580 5.79 6.81 -7.10
C ALA A 580 6.23 8.28 -7.14
N GLU A 581 5.93 8.97 -8.23
CA GLU A 581 6.03 10.40 -8.37
C GLU A 581 5.34 11.09 -7.18
N PRO A 582 6.07 11.93 -6.42
CA PRO A 582 5.62 12.40 -5.11
C PRO A 582 4.54 13.47 -5.24
N TYR A 583 3.81 13.68 -4.15
CA TYR A 583 2.94 14.85 -3.95
C TYR A 583 3.65 15.86 -3.05
N PHE A 584 3.29 17.14 -3.15
CA PHE A 584 3.90 18.14 -2.28
C PHE A 584 3.52 17.92 -0.81
N GLY A 585 4.52 17.68 0.03
CA GLY A 585 4.37 17.37 1.46
C GLY A 585 4.47 15.90 1.82
N ASP A 586 4.67 14.98 0.86
CA ASP A 586 4.74 13.53 1.10
C ASP A 586 5.86 13.20 2.12
N ASP A 587 5.50 12.60 3.26
CA ASP A 587 6.23 12.48 4.55
C ASP A 587 6.73 13.77 5.21
N GLN A 588 7.11 14.81 4.46
CA GLN A 588 7.62 16.08 5.03
C GLN A 588 6.57 16.77 5.91
N ALA A 589 5.29 16.68 5.56
CA ALA A 589 4.20 17.23 6.36
C ALA A 589 4.04 16.51 7.70
N ARG A 590 4.30 15.20 7.76
CA ARG A 590 4.35 14.42 9.01
C ARG A 590 5.49 14.91 9.89
N ILE A 591 6.71 14.97 9.35
CA ILE A 591 7.91 15.43 10.07
C ILE A 591 7.68 16.84 10.65
N ALA A 592 7.10 17.74 9.85
CA ALA A 592 6.71 19.06 10.28
C ALA A 592 5.72 19.03 11.46
N GLY A 593 4.70 18.18 11.38
CA GLY A 593 3.66 18.03 12.39
C GLY A 593 4.19 17.48 13.71
N GLU A 594 5.02 16.45 13.66
CA GLU A 594 5.67 15.85 14.83
C GLU A 594 6.58 16.86 15.54
N LEU A 595 7.46 17.54 14.80
CA LEU A 595 8.34 18.57 15.37
C LEU A 595 7.54 19.72 16.01
N LEU A 596 6.52 20.22 15.31
CA LEU A 596 5.69 21.33 15.83
C LEU A 596 4.90 20.91 17.07
N LEU A 597 4.46 19.65 17.16
CA LEU A 597 3.77 19.12 18.33
C LEU A 597 4.73 19.07 19.53
N GLU A 598 5.92 18.53 19.32
CA GLU A 598 6.97 18.38 20.34
C GLU A 598 7.34 19.72 21.00
N ILE A 599 7.45 20.79 20.21
CA ILE A 599 7.77 22.14 20.72
C ILE A 599 6.54 22.95 21.17
N GLY A 600 5.37 22.32 21.32
CA GLY A 600 4.13 22.93 21.83
C GLY A 600 3.45 23.91 20.86
N LYS A 601 3.66 23.78 19.55
CA LYS A 601 2.96 24.57 18.50
C LYS A 601 1.74 23.82 17.96
N ASP A 602 0.88 23.36 18.86
CA ASP A 602 -0.24 22.46 18.59
C ASP A 602 -1.14 22.87 17.40
N VAL A 603 -1.47 24.16 17.24
CA VAL A 603 -2.33 24.62 16.14
C VAL A 603 -1.67 24.41 14.77
N ALA A 604 -0.36 24.66 14.67
CA ALA A 604 0.40 24.45 13.46
C ALA A 604 0.66 22.95 13.23
N ALA A 605 0.92 22.21 14.31
CA ALA A 605 1.06 20.76 14.29
C ALA A 605 -0.20 20.07 13.75
N LEU A 606 -1.38 20.40 14.28
CA LEU A 606 -2.66 19.88 13.79
C LEU A 606 -2.86 20.15 12.29
N ARG A 607 -2.47 21.35 11.82
CA ARG A 607 -2.56 21.67 10.39
C ARG A 607 -1.59 20.81 9.55
N ALA A 608 -0.35 20.67 9.99
CA ALA A 608 0.65 19.85 9.31
C ALA A 608 0.23 18.38 9.25
N LEU A 609 -0.31 17.83 10.34
CA LEU A 609 -0.75 16.44 10.41
C LEU A 609 -2.02 16.17 9.58
N VAL A 610 -2.94 17.14 9.46
CA VAL A 610 -4.08 17.04 8.52
C VAL A 610 -3.61 17.12 7.07
N TRP A 611 -2.57 17.91 6.78
CA TRP A 611 -1.92 17.92 5.46
C TRP A 611 -1.23 16.59 5.17
N ALA A 612 -0.47 16.04 6.13
CA ALA A 612 0.14 14.72 6.03
C ALA A 612 -0.91 13.65 5.75
N ALA A 613 -2.01 13.60 6.50
CA ALA A 613 -3.10 12.64 6.25
C ALA A 613 -3.76 12.78 4.85
N SER A 614 -3.69 13.98 4.25
CA SER A 614 -4.17 14.22 2.88
C SER A 614 -3.16 13.77 1.81
N ALA A 615 -1.86 14.05 2.02
CA ALA A 615 -0.79 13.68 1.10
C ALA A 615 -0.44 12.19 1.21
N ASP A 616 -0.21 11.71 2.44
CA ASP A 616 0.30 10.39 2.84
C ASP A 616 -0.80 9.34 3.03
N GLY A 617 -2.05 9.80 3.14
CA GLY A 617 -3.17 8.94 3.51
C GLY A 617 -3.08 8.57 4.99
N ARG A 618 -3.60 7.40 5.36
CA ARG A 618 -3.53 6.94 6.74
C ARG A 618 -2.13 6.38 7.02
N HIS A 619 -1.52 6.82 8.12
CA HIS A 619 -0.22 6.36 8.59
C HIS A 619 -0.20 6.31 10.13
N PRO A 620 0.20 5.19 10.78
CA PRO A 620 0.07 5.04 12.22
C PRO A 620 0.70 6.16 13.06
N ALA A 621 1.89 6.65 12.67
CA ALA A 621 2.56 7.77 13.36
C ALA A 621 1.75 9.08 13.28
N VAL A 622 1.24 9.41 12.09
CA VAL A 622 0.37 10.57 11.88
C VAL A 622 -0.90 10.43 12.72
N GLU A 623 -1.47 9.22 12.79
CA GLU A 623 -2.69 9.00 13.57
C GLU A 623 -2.49 9.18 15.08
N ARG A 624 -1.36 8.72 15.62
CA ARG A 624 -1.01 8.94 17.04
C ARG A 624 -0.82 10.43 17.32
N ALA A 625 -0.02 11.12 16.50
CA ALA A 625 0.21 12.54 16.65
C ALA A 625 -1.08 13.37 16.50
N LEU A 626 -1.96 12.99 15.57
CA LEU A 626 -3.30 13.59 15.42
C LEU A 626 -4.14 13.40 16.67
N ALA A 627 -4.17 12.20 17.25
CA ALA A 627 -4.93 11.94 18.47
C ALA A 627 -4.43 12.83 19.63
N THR A 628 -3.11 12.90 19.83
CA THR A 628 -2.48 13.73 20.87
C THR A 628 -2.80 15.22 20.68
N VAL A 629 -2.57 15.77 19.48
CA VAL A 629 -2.77 17.21 19.26
C VAL A 629 -4.24 17.62 19.34
N LEU A 630 -5.17 16.73 18.95
CA LEU A 630 -6.60 16.97 19.08
C LEU A 630 -7.03 17.02 20.55
N ASP A 631 -6.42 16.20 21.41
CA ASP A 631 -6.64 16.23 22.86
C ASP A 631 -6.05 17.49 23.51
N ASN A 632 -4.79 17.83 23.20
CA ASN A 632 -4.15 19.07 23.67
C ASN A 632 -4.98 20.32 23.36
N LEU A 633 -5.50 20.40 22.12
CA LEU A 633 -6.35 21.50 21.67
C LEU A 633 -7.82 21.37 22.10
N ARG A 634 -8.20 20.30 22.81
CA ARG A 634 -9.56 20.01 23.26
C ARG A 634 -10.58 20.03 22.12
N ARG A 635 -10.20 19.55 20.94
CA ARG A 635 -11.04 19.48 19.73
C ARG A 635 -11.92 18.24 19.75
N ARG A 636 -12.86 18.18 20.71
CA ARG A 636 -13.70 17.01 21.01
C ARG A 636 -14.39 16.40 19.78
N ASP A 637 -15.03 17.23 18.94
CA ASP A 637 -15.71 16.78 17.72
C ASP A 637 -14.76 16.04 16.77
N ALA A 638 -13.61 16.65 16.49
CA ALA A 638 -12.62 16.10 15.58
C ALA A 638 -11.92 14.87 16.17
N ALA A 639 -11.57 14.89 17.46
CA ALA A 639 -11.00 13.75 18.18
C ALA A 639 -11.93 12.53 18.11
N TRP A 640 -13.21 12.75 18.37
CA TRP A 640 -14.21 11.69 18.31
C TRP A 640 -14.41 11.15 16.89
N ALA A 641 -14.60 12.04 15.90
CA ALA A 641 -14.79 11.64 14.50
C ALA A 641 -13.59 10.83 13.98
N PHE A 642 -12.39 11.26 14.35
CA PHE A 642 -11.15 10.58 14.02
C PHE A 642 -11.04 9.20 14.69
N ALA A 643 -11.32 9.10 16.01
CA ALA A 643 -11.34 7.82 16.72
C ALA A 643 -12.36 6.84 16.12
N CYS A 644 -13.54 7.32 15.74
CA CYS A 644 -14.56 6.52 15.04
C CYS A 644 -14.05 5.96 13.71
N MET A 645 -13.40 6.80 12.89
CA MET A 645 -12.82 6.34 11.62
C MET A 645 -11.69 5.32 11.82
N ARG A 646 -10.91 5.42 12.91
CA ARG A 646 -9.85 4.46 13.23
C ARG A 646 -10.37 3.10 13.67
N ALA A 647 -11.45 3.08 14.45
CA ALA A 647 -12.04 1.84 14.96
C ALA A 647 -12.84 1.06 13.90
N PHE A 648 -13.45 1.75 12.94
CA PHE A 648 -14.29 1.15 11.91
C PHE A 648 -13.46 0.27 10.91
N PRO A 649 -13.98 -0.87 10.40
CA PRO A 649 -15.37 -1.34 10.44
C PRO A 649 -15.80 -2.17 11.65
N PHE A 650 -14.87 -2.70 12.45
CA PHE A 650 -15.18 -3.72 13.46
C PHE A 650 -15.11 -3.23 14.91
N GLY A 651 -14.38 -2.15 15.18
CA GLY A 651 -14.34 -1.51 16.49
C GLY A 651 -15.48 -0.51 16.69
N ALA A 652 -15.78 -0.23 17.95
CA ALA A 652 -16.71 0.82 18.37
C ALA A 652 -15.98 1.84 19.26
N VAL A 653 -16.44 3.09 19.22
CA VAL A 653 -15.97 4.13 20.16
C VAL A 653 -16.84 4.04 21.41
N ALA A 654 -16.24 4.02 22.59
CA ALA A 654 -16.95 3.81 23.86
C ALA A 654 -17.94 4.92 24.27
N ARG A 655 -18.01 6.05 23.52
CA ARG A 655 -18.86 7.20 23.83
C ARG A 655 -19.59 7.68 22.59
N ARG A 656 -20.80 8.21 22.78
CA ARG A 656 -21.60 8.87 21.73
C ARG A 656 -20.89 10.10 21.16
N ALA A 657 -21.22 10.46 19.93
CA ALA A 657 -20.65 11.65 19.29
C ALA A 657 -20.96 12.93 20.10
N PRO A 658 -19.98 13.84 20.29
CA PRO A 658 -20.22 15.07 21.06
C PRO A 658 -21.21 16.02 20.39
N PHE A 659 -21.40 15.87 19.07
CA PHE A 659 -22.37 16.62 18.26
C PHE A 659 -23.61 15.78 17.90
N GLU A 660 -23.81 14.63 18.52
CA GLU A 660 -24.96 13.72 18.26
C GLU A 660 -26.31 14.40 18.52
N THR A 661 -26.37 15.42 19.40
CA THR A 661 -27.59 16.22 19.64
C THR A 661 -28.05 16.99 18.39
N SER A 662 -27.13 17.27 17.46
CA SER A 662 -27.42 17.93 16.18
C SER A 662 -27.73 16.97 15.04
N LEU A 663 -27.68 15.65 15.28
CA LEU A 663 -27.96 14.60 14.29
C LEU A 663 -29.37 14.03 14.53
N HIS A 664 -30.38 14.85 14.27
CA HIS A 664 -31.79 14.53 14.52
C HIS A 664 -32.28 13.41 13.59
N ASP A 665 -31.90 13.47 12.32
CA ASP A 665 -32.33 12.50 11.32
C ASP A 665 -31.58 11.17 11.50
N ALA A 666 -30.28 11.21 11.81
CA ALA A 666 -29.52 10.00 12.15
C ALA A 666 -30.15 9.20 13.30
N LYS A 667 -30.61 9.90 14.35
CA LYS A 667 -31.34 9.29 15.47
C LYS A 667 -32.71 8.75 15.05
N ALA A 668 -33.39 9.45 14.14
CA ALA A 668 -34.68 8.98 13.63
C ALA A 668 -34.53 7.68 12.84
N LEU A 669 -33.46 7.55 12.04
CA LEU A 669 -33.15 6.31 11.33
C LEU A 669 -32.82 5.15 12.29
N LEU A 670 -31.98 5.37 13.31
CA LEU A 670 -31.73 4.34 14.34
C LEU A 670 -33.04 3.85 14.99
N ARG A 671 -33.93 4.78 15.38
CA ARG A 671 -35.24 4.40 15.93
C ARG A 671 -36.12 3.67 14.93
N ALA A 672 -36.10 4.06 13.65
CA ALA A 672 -36.88 3.40 12.61
C ALA A 672 -36.40 1.96 12.38
N LEU A 673 -35.08 1.74 12.35
CA LEU A 673 -34.47 0.42 12.24
C LEU A 673 -34.77 -0.43 13.48
N GLY A 674 -34.54 0.08 14.69
CA GLY A 674 -34.82 -0.64 15.93
C GLY A 674 -36.31 -1.01 16.08
N GLY A 675 -37.22 -0.12 15.68
CA GLY A 675 -38.65 -0.41 15.66
C GLY A 675 -39.05 -1.48 14.64
N ALA A 676 -38.37 -1.52 13.48
CA ALA A 676 -38.58 -2.58 12.50
C ALA A 676 -38.07 -3.93 13.00
N VAL A 677 -36.90 -3.94 13.66
CA VAL A 677 -36.34 -5.14 14.31
C VAL A 677 -37.34 -5.73 15.30
N SER A 678 -37.89 -4.93 16.22
CA SER A 678 -38.89 -5.41 17.18
C SER A 678 -40.12 -5.98 16.49
N ALA A 679 -40.66 -5.29 15.48
CA ALA A 679 -41.83 -5.75 14.74
C ALA A 679 -41.58 -7.07 14.00
N TYR A 680 -40.39 -7.25 13.40
CA TYR A 680 -40.02 -8.47 12.69
C TYR A 680 -39.83 -9.65 13.64
N SER A 681 -39.16 -9.44 14.78
CA SER A 681 -39.04 -10.47 15.81
C SER A 681 -40.41 -10.89 16.37
N GLU A 682 -41.32 -9.95 16.61
CA GLU A 682 -42.69 -10.25 17.06
C GLU A 682 -43.50 -11.04 16.00
N ALA A 683 -43.22 -10.82 14.72
CA ALA A 683 -43.83 -11.52 13.60
C ALA A 683 -43.17 -12.87 13.26
N GLY A 684 -42.09 -13.26 13.97
CA GLY A 684 -41.33 -14.48 13.70
C GLY A 684 -40.46 -14.41 12.42
N LEU A 685 -40.14 -13.20 11.96
CA LEU A 685 -39.29 -12.93 10.80
C LEU A 685 -37.83 -12.75 11.24
N ASP A 686 -37.23 -13.83 11.75
CA ASP A 686 -35.93 -13.79 12.44
C ASP A 686 -34.79 -13.37 11.51
N VAL A 687 -34.82 -13.77 10.24
CA VAL A 687 -33.78 -13.43 9.26
C VAL A 687 -33.87 -11.95 8.89
N ALA A 688 -35.08 -11.43 8.66
CA ALA A 688 -35.30 -10.02 8.39
C ALA A 688 -34.94 -9.14 9.59
N ALA A 689 -35.30 -9.57 10.80
CA ALA A 689 -34.92 -8.89 12.05
C ALA A 689 -33.39 -8.81 12.19
N ALA A 690 -32.67 -9.93 11.96
CA ALA A 690 -31.21 -9.98 12.05
C ALA A 690 -30.52 -9.09 10.99
N ALA A 691 -31.03 -9.07 9.75
CA ALA A 691 -30.49 -8.23 8.69
C ALA A 691 -30.64 -6.73 8.99
N VAL A 692 -31.83 -6.31 9.45
CA VAL A 692 -32.08 -4.90 9.82
C VAL A 692 -31.34 -4.51 11.10
N ALA A 693 -31.16 -5.44 12.04
CA ALA A 693 -30.31 -5.22 13.21
C ALA A 693 -28.85 -5.01 12.82
N ALA A 694 -28.34 -5.75 11.84
CA ALA A 694 -26.98 -5.54 11.34
C ALA A 694 -26.79 -4.14 10.71
N ASP A 695 -27.80 -3.63 9.99
CA ASP A 695 -27.80 -2.25 9.47
C ASP A 695 -27.88 -1.21 10.59
N HIS A 696 -28.73 -1.45 11.59
CA HIS A 696 -28.82 -0.63 12.81
C HIS A 696 -27.47 -0.53 13.50
N ASP A 697 -26.85 -1.66 13.81
CA ASP A 697 -25.62 -1.74 14.60
C ASP A 697 -24.43 -1.14 13.88
N ARG A 698 -24.45 -1.24 12.55
CA ARG A 698 -23.46 -0.57 11.70
C ARG A 698 -23.57 0.95 11.82
N LEU A 699 -24.78 1.51 11.74
CA LEU A 699 -25.00 2.94 11.97
C LEU A 699 -24.73 3.32 13.44
N ALA A 700 -25.10 2.49 14.40
CA ALA A 700 -24.87 2.70 15.82
C ALA A 700 -23.37 2.80 16.12
N ALA A 701 -22.55 1.91 15.55
CA ALA A 701 -21.10 1.97 15.65
C ALA A 701 -20.52 3.28 15.06
N ARG A 702 -21.11 3.80 13.98
CA ARG A 702 -20.75 5.11 13.39
C ARG A 702 -21.12 6.30 14.26
N LEU A 703 -22.06 6.15 15.19
CA LEU A 703 -22.58 7.22 16.06
C LEU A 703 -22.13 7.06 17.54
N GLY A 704 -21.47 5.94 17.88
CA GLY A 704 -21.15 5.57 19.26
C GLY A 704 -22.40 5.22 20.07
N ALA A 705 -23.45 4.75 19.42
CA ALA A 705 -24.68 4.25 20.05
C ALA A 705 -24.60 2.74 20.32
N GLU A 706 -25.51 2.24 21.15
CA GLU A 706 -25.56 0.81 21.53
C GLU A 706 -26.03 -0.05 20.35
N ALA A 707 -25.42 -1.23 20.22
CA ALA A 707 -25.86 -2.27 19.31
C ALA A 707 -27.07 -3.01 19.87
N LEU A 708 -27.87 -3.62 19.01
CA LEU A 708 -28.95 -4.51 19.38
C LEU A 708 -28.39 -5.90 19.66
N THR A 709 -28.88 -6.54 20.72
CA THR A 709 -28.53 -7.93 21.04
C THR A 709 -29.62 -8.84 20.49
N LEU A 710 -29.34 -9.52 19.38
CA LEU A 710 -30.17 -10.58 18.83
C LEU A 710 -29.38 -11.89 18.71
N PRO A 711 -30.02 -13.05 18.89
CA PRO A 711 -29.41 -14.33 18.54
C PRO A 711 -29.10 -14.38 17.03
N ALA A 712 -28.01 -15.06 16.66
CA ALA A 712 -27.74 -15.34 15.26
C ALA A 712 -28.85 -16.25 14.70
N PRO A 713 -29.37 -15.96 13.49
CA PRO A 713 -30.36 -16.83 12.87
C PRO A 713 -29.73 -18.22 12.60
N THR A 714 -30.48 -19.29 12.86
CA THR A 714 -29.98 -20.67 12.75
C THR A 714 -30.27 -21.31 11.38
N GLY A 715 -29.35 -22.19 10.93
CA GLY A 715 -29.52 -23.04 9.75
C GLY A 715 -29.10 -22.44 8.40
N ALA A 716 -28.91 -23.30 7.39
CA ALA A 716 -28.50 -22.92 6.04
C ALA A 716 -29.50 -22.01 5.29
N ALA A 717 -30.72 -21.85 5.82
CA ALA A 717 -31.73 -20.92 5.33
C ALA A 717 -31.44 -19.45 5.70
N ALA A 718 -30.68 -19.20 6.78
CA ALA A 718 -30.31 -17.85 7.22
C ALA A 718 -29.41 -17.09 6.23
N CYS A 719 -28.78 -17.80 5.30
CA CYS A 719 -27.92 -17.24 4.25
C CYS A 719 -28.61 -17.19 2.87
N ARG A 720 -29.95 -17.29 2.82
CA ARG A 720 -30.72 -17.11 1.58
C ARG A 720 -30.84 -15.62 1.23
N PHE A 721 -30.83 -15.33 -0.06
CA PHE A 721 -30.83 -13.95 -0.55
C PHE A 721 -32.18 -13.26 -0.27
N PRO A 722 -32.17 -12.00 0.20
CA PRO A 722 -31.03 -11.10 0.30
C PRO A 722 -30.70 -10.75 1.76
N PHE A 723 -30.14 -11.68 2.55
CA PHE A 723 -29.59 -11.30 3.85
C PHE A 723 -28.60 -10.14 3.68
N ASP A 724 -27.58 -10.31 2.83
CA ASP A 724 -26.82 -9.21 2.27
C ASP A 724 -27.48 -8.66 1.00
N ALA A 725 -27.23 -7.38 0.74
CA ALA A 725 -27.59 -6.76 -0.52
C ALA A 725 -26.96 -7.56 -1.70
N PRO A 726 -27.67 -7.67 -2.84
CA PRO A 726 -27.17 -8.37 -4.02
C PRO A 726 -25.84 -7.80 -4.53
N GLY A 727 -25.08 -8.66 -5.20
CA GLY A 727 -23.89 -8.25 -5.93
C GLY A 727 -24.23 -7.22 -7.01
N ARG A 728 -23.25 -6.38 -7.36
CA ARG A 728 -23.38 -5.36 -8.41
C ARG A 728 -22.23 -5.47 -9.38
N TYR A 729 -22.53 -5.33 -10.65
CA TYR A 729 -21.51 -5.12 -11.67
C TYR A 729 -20.58 -3.94 -11.30
N ALA A 730 -19.27 -4.21 -11.21
CA ALA A 730 -18.27 -3.24 -10.76
C ALA A 730 -18.21 -2.00 -11.66
N GLY A 731 -18.46 -2.18 -12.95
CA GLY A 731 -18.45 -1.11 -13.95
C GLY A 731 -19.77 -0.37 -14.11
N TRP A 732 -20.75 -0.53 -13.21
CA TRP A 732 -22.10 0.01 -13.46
C TRP A 732 -22.13 1.54 -13.57
N ARG A 733 -21.25 2.24 -12.82
CA ARG A 733 -21.02 3.70 -12.95
C ARG A 733 -19.99 4.09 -14.01
N GLY A 734 -19.49 3.11 -14.74
CA GLY A 734 -18.46 3.25 -15.74
C GLY A 734 -17.05 3.07 -15.19
N TRP A 735 -16.14 3.11 -16.15
CA TRP A 735 -14.72 2.85 -16.00
C TRP A 735 -13.93 4.15 -16.20
N GLU A 736 -12.74 4.23 -15.62
CA GLU A 736 -11.83 5.37 -15.71
C GLU A 736 -10.39 4.85 -15.86
N GLU A 737 -9.65 5.41 -16.82
CA GLU A 737 -8.22 5.14 -16.97
C GLU A 737 -7.41 6.04 -16.03
N ASP A 738 -6.35 5.50 -15.42
CA ASP A 738 -5.51 6.21 -14.45
C ASP A 738 -4.06 5.68 -14.50
N GLY A 739 -3.15 6.23 -13.70
CA GLY A 739 -1.79 5.71 -13.55
C GLY A 739 -1.68 4.57 -12.52
N LEU A 740 -0.70 3.69 -12.71
CA LEU A 740 -0.39 2.60 -11.79
C LEU A 740 1.13 2.35 -11.76
N THR A 741 1.74 2.46 -10.57
CA THR A 741 3.20 2.31 -10.42
C THR A 741 3.69 0.97 -10.96
N GLY A 742 4.74 0.97 -11.79
CA GLY A 742 5.23 -0.23 -12.47
C GLY A 742 4.50 -0.60 -13.76
N TYR A 743 3.41 0.11 -14.10
CA TYR A 743 2.67 -0.04 -15.37
C TYR A 743 2.79 1.20 -16.27
N GLU A 744 3.67 2.16 -15.98
CA GLU A 744 3.83 3.37 -16.83
C GLU A 744 4.83 3.20 -17.99
N ASP A 745 5.89 2.40 -17.81
CA ASP A 745 7.03 2.30 -18.76
C ASP A 745 6.68 1.96 -20.22
N PHE A 746 5.56 1.27 -20.42
CA PHE A 746 5.02 0.86 -21.73
C PHE A 746 3.52 1.11 -21.81
N ARG A 747 3.02 2.13 -21.08
CA ARG A 747 1.59 2.45 -21.06
C ARG A 747 1.11 2.88 -22.43
N VAL A 748 -0.01 2.30 -22.85
CA VAL A 748 -0.71 2.68 -24.08
C VAL A 748 -2.09 3.20 -23.70
N PRO A 749 -2.39 4.49 -23.91
CA PRO A 749 -3.71 5.05 -23.65
C PRO A 749 -4.81 4.29 -24.40
N ASP A 750 -5.98 4.18 -23.78
CA ASP A 750 -7.18 3.53 -24.32
C ASP A 750 -6.96 2.05 -24.69
N LEU A 751 -6.00 1.36 -24.05
CA LEU A 751 -5.75 -0.07 -24.29
C LEU A 751 -6.71 -0.97 -23.49
N TRP A 752 -7.99 -0.63 -23.55
CA TRP A 752 -9.09 -1.35 -22.91
C TRP A 752 -10.42 -0.97 -23.59
N TYR A 753 -11.47 -1.76 -23.38
CA TYR A 753 -12.85 -1.38 -23.67
C TYR A 753 -13.82 -2.22 -22.83
N ALA A 754 -15.00 -1.67 -22.52
CA ALA A 754 -16.11 -2.45 -21.98
C ALA A 754 -16.98 -2.92 -23.14
N ALA A 755 -17.24 -4.23 -23.21
CA ALA A 755 -18.15 -4.82 -24.16
C ALA A 755 -19.60 -4.53 -23.76
N ASP A 756 -20.51 -4.62 -24.72
CA ASP A 756 -21.92 -4.34 -24.45
C ASP A 756 -22.49 -5.31 -23.42
N ASP A 757 -22.04 -6.57 -23.37
CA ASP A 757 -22.48 -7.58 -22.38
C ASP A 757 -22.03 -7.33 -20.93
N GLY A 758 -21.20 -6.31 -20.69
CA GLY A 758 -20.66 -5.95 -19.37
C GLY A 758 -19.24 -6.48 -19.13
N ASP A 759 -18.68 -7.29 -20.03
CA ASP A 759 -17.30 -7.76 -19.90
C ASP A 759 -16.31 -6.62 -20.10
N LEU A 760 -15.25 -6.62 -19.30
CA LEU A 760 -14.17 -5.65 -19.43
C LEU A 760 -12.98 -6.32 -20.13
N HIS A 761 -12.53 -5.73 -21.23
CA HIS A 761 -11.31 -6.15 -21.89
C HIS A 761 -10.17 -5.20 -21.55
N VAL A 762 -9.05 -5.74 -21.09
CA VAL A 762 -7.84 -4.99 -20.72
C VAL A 762 -6.67 -5.53 -21.52
N GLY A 763 -5.82 -4.65 -22.05
CA GLY A 763 -4.72 -5.01 -22.97
C GLY A 763 -5.10 -4.96 -24.45
N ARG A 764 -6.32 -4.51 -24.80
CA ARG A 764 -6.77 -4.36 -26.19
C ARG A 764 -7.79 -3.23 -26.38
N LYS A 765 -7.76 -2.56 -27.54
CA LYS A 765 -8.64 -1.41 -27.87
C LYS A 765 -10.00 -1.76 -28.46
N ARG A 766 -10.13 -2.97 -29.02
CA ARG A 766 -11.31 -3.41 -29.77
C ARG A 766 -11.51 -4.92 -29.68
N PRO A 767 -12.73 -5.41 -29.95
CA PRO A 767 -13.02 -6.83 -30.09
C PRO A 767 -12.11 -7.51 -31.10
N ARG A 768 -11.91 -8.81 -30.88
CA ARG A 768 -11.15 -9.63 -31.80
C ARG A 768 -11.93 -9.82 -33.10
N THR A 769 -11.23 -9.76 -34.23
CA THR A 769 -11.82 -9.94 -35.57
C THR A 769 -11.49 -11.30 -36.20
N GLY A 770 -10.59 -12.08 -35.59
CA GLY A 770 -10.18 -13.40 -36.07
C GLY A 770 -11.04 -14.56 -35.52
N THR A 771 -11.01 -15.70 -36.21
CA THR A 771 -11.83 -16.89 -35.91
C THR A 771 -11.19 -17.90 -34.94
N GLY A 772 -9.90 -17.75 -34.62
CA GLY A 772 -9.21 -18.64 -33.66
C GLY A 772 -9.72 -18.43 -32.22
N ARG A 773 -9.23 -19.22 -31.24
CA ARG A 773 -9.62 -19.07 -29.82
C ARG A 773 -8.77 -18.04 -29.05
N LEU A 774 -7.48 -17.95 -29.36
CA LEU A 774 -6.54 -16.99 -28.79
C LEU A 774 -5.81 -16.20 -29.87
N ASP A 775 -5.41 -14.97 -29.57
CA ASP A 775 -4.41 -14.26 -30.36
C ASP A 775 -3.01 -14.86 -30.05
N ARG A 776 -2.33 -15.43 -31.06
CA ARG A 776 -0.98 -16.00 -30.87
C ARG A 776 -0.01 -14.95 -30.35
N ALA A 777 0.01 -13.75 -30.91
CA ALA A 777 0.90 -12.69 -30.47
C ALA A 777 0.45 -12.08 -29.13
N ALA A 778 1.34 -12.10 -28.12
CA ALA A 778 1.19 -11.31 -26.90
C ALA A 778 2.28 -10.23 -26.85
N HIS A 779 1.87 -8.96 -26.82
CA HIS A 779 2.81 -7.83 -26.76
C HIS A 779 2.96 -7.30 -25.33
N GLN A 780 4.16 -6.83 -24.99
CA GLN A 780 4.37 -6.02 -23.79
C GLN A 780 3.75 -4.64 -24.00
N ARG A 781 2.57 -4.41 -23.45
CA ARG A 781 1.88 -3.13 -23.47
C ARG A 781 1.12 -2.99 -22.18
N HIS A 782 1.38 -1.90 -21.47
CA HIS A 782 0.75 -1.68 -20.19
C HIS A 782 -0.61 -1.01 -20.37
N ALA A 783 -1.60 -1.51 -19.65
CA ALA A 783 -2.93 -0.94 -19.55
C ALA A 783 -3.38 -0.99 -18.09
N PHE A 784 -4.10 0.03 -17.65
CA PHE A 784 -4.75 0.04 -16.34
C PHE A 784 -6.06 0.82 -16.43
N VAL A 785 -7.13 0.21 -15.94
CA VAL A 785 -8.46 0.81 -15.87
C VAL A 785 -9.09 0.47 -14.52
N ARG A 786 -9.84 1.39 -13.94
CA ARG A 786 -10.49 1.22 -12.64
C ARG A 786 -11.95 1.64 -12.65
N THR A 787 -12.69 1.20 -11.65
CA THR A 787 -14.05 1.65 -11.38
C THR A 787 -14.05 3.11 -10.92
N ARG A 788 -15.18 3.79 -11.11
CA ARG A 788 -15.43 5.09 -10.46
C ARG A 788 -15.91 4.93 -9.01
N ASP A 789 -16.52 3.79 -8.71
CA ASP A 789 -17.05 3.52 -7.37
C ASP A 789 -15.95 3.24 -6.36
N TRP A 790 -15.97 4.02 -5.29
CA TRP A 790 -15.16 3.78 -4.10
C TRP A 790 -15.77 2.66 -3.27
N LEU A 791 -14.97 1.76 -2.70
CA LEU A 791 -15.40 0.81 -1.69
C LEU A 791 -14.93 1.28 -0.32
N LEU A 792 -15.88 1.59 0.57
CA LEU A 792 -15.59 1.96 1.96
C LEU A 792 -15.17 0.72 2.77
N PRO A 793 -14.47 0.90 3.91
CA PRO A 793 -14.07 -0.21 4.76
C PRO A 793 -15.25 -1.11 5.14
N GLY A 794 -14.98 -2.39 5.36
CA GLY A 794 -16.00 -3.39 5.68
C GLY A 794 -15.63 -4.74 5.11
N THR A 795 -16.63 -5.58 4.92
CA THR A 795 -16.47 -6.91 4.33
C THR A 795 -17.11 -6.91 2.96
N TYR A 796 -16.36 -7.28 1.92
CA TYR A 796 -16.85 -7.37 0.56
C TYR A 796 -16.10 -8.42 -0.23
N ARG A 797 -16.79 -9.03 -1.20
CA ARG A 797 -16.18 -9.94 -2.16
C ARG A 797 -16.27 -9.41 -3.57
N ILE A 798 -15.29 -9.78 -4.39
CA ILE A 798 -15.25 -9.48 -5.81
C ILE A 798 -15.14 -10.81 -6.54
N ARG A 799 -16.13 -11.13 -7.38
CA ARG A 799 -16.16 -12.36 -8.19
C ARG A 799 -16.04 -12.00 -9.65
N MET A 800 -15.25 -12.77 -10.39
CA MET A 800 -15.07 -12.57 -11.83
C MET A 800 -14.55 -13.84 -12.50
N ASP A 801 -14.76 -13.94 -13.81
CA ASP A 801 -14.08 -14.92 -14.65
C ASP A 801 -12.93 -14.23 -15.39
N VAL A 802 -11.69 -14.67 -15.18
CA VAL A 802 -10.55 -14.14 -15.92
C VAL A 802 -10.29 -15.06 -17.11
N GLN A 803 -10.48 -14.54 -18.31
CA GLN A 803 -10.22 -15.27 -19.54
C GLN A 803 -9.03 -14.69 -20.29
N PHE A 804 -8.14 -15.58 -20.70
CA PHE A 804 -6.99 -15.26 -21.51
C PHE A 804 -7.45 -15.08 -22.95
N THR A 805 -7.09 -13.96 -23.57
CA THR A 805 -7.40 -13.72 -25.00
C THR A 805 -6.15 -13.76 -25.87
N THR A 806 -4.98 -13.84 -25.23
CA THR A 806 -3.67 -14.03 -25.85
C THR A 806 -3.03 -15.32 -25.34
N SER A 807 -2.10 -15.86 -26.10
CA SER A 807 -1.35 -17.09 -25.78
C SER A 807 -0.43 -17.00 -24.55
N TYR A 808 -0.06 -15.79 -24.15
CA TYR A 808 0.63 -15.47 -22.91
C TYR A 808 0.02 -14.21 -22.31
N VAL A 809 -0.06 -14.15 -20.99
CA VAL A 809 -0.60 -13.01 -20.29
C VAL A 809 0.14 -12.77 -18.99
N SER A 810 0.35 -11.50 -18.67
CA SER A 810 0.72 -11.05 -17.34
C SER A 810 -0.18 -9.87 -16.98
N GLY A 811 -0.96 -10.01 -15.90
CA GLY A 811 -1.98 -9.04 -15.51
C GLY A 811 -2.14 -8.92 -14.00
N ALA A 812 -3.00 -8.01 -13.57
CA ALA A 812 -3.31 -7.82 -12.17
C ALA A 812 -4.73 -7.31 -11.92
N VAL A 813 -5.28 -7.67 -10.77
CA VAL A 813 -6.46 -7.06 -10.16
C VAL A 813 -5.98 -6.18 -9.00
N ILE A 814 -6.47 -4.95 -8.96
CA ILE A 814 -6.05 -3.91 -8.02
C ILE A 814 -7.19 -3.68 -7.02
N LEU A 815 -6.91 -3.84 -5.74
CA LEU A 815 -7.83 -3.64 -4.62
C LEU A 815 -7.44 -2.39 -3.85
N GLY A 816 -8.45 -1.68 -3.34
CA GLY A 816 -8.24 -0.51 -2.48
C GLY A 816 -7.39 0.57 -3.14
N TYR A 817 -7.59 0.82 -4.44
CA TYR A 817 -6.86 1.86 -5.15
C TYR A 817 -7.31 3.23 -4.66
N THR A 818 -6.39 3.93 -4.00
CA THR A 818 -6.55 5.32 -3.57
C THR A 818 -5.61 6.27 -4.33
N ARG A 819 -4.47 5.74 -4.79
CA ARG A 819 -3.42 6.41 -5.56
C ARG A 819 -2.62 5.34 -6.32
N ARG A 820 -1.88 5.73 -7.36
CA ARG A 820 -1.06 4.83 -8.20
C ARG A 820 -0.09 3.91 -7.44
N ASP A 821 0.41 4.37 -6.29
CA ASP A 821 1.31 3.69 -5.36
C ASP A 821 0.63 3.24 -4.04
N ARG A 822 -0.70 3.34 -3.96
CA ARG A 822 -1.49 2.96 -2.79
C ARG A 822 -2.63 2.04 -3.19
N ASN A 823 -2.33 0.75 -3.17
CA ASN A 823 -3.23 -0.32 -3.55
C ASN A 823 -2.66 -1.67 -3.10
N VAL A 824 -3.52 -2.68 -3.08
CA VAL A 824 -3.14 -4.10 -2.99
C VAL A 824 -3.31 -4.72 -4.36
N ARG A 825 -2.36 -5.56 -4.78
CA ARG A 825 -2.29 -6.11 -6.15
C ARG A 825 -2.32 -7.62 -6.10
N PHE A 826 -3.37 -8.21 -6.68
CA PHE A 826 -3.37 -9.61 -7.09
C PHE A 826 -2.77 -9.69 -8.50
N GLY A 827 -1.50 -10.06 -8.63
CA GLY A 827 -0.85 -10.27 -9.93
C GLY A 827 -0.97 -11.71 -10.39
N PHE A 828 -1.14 -11.96 -11.68
CA PHE A 828 -1.19 -13.29 -12.26
C PHE A 828 -0.43 -13.38 -13.60
N THR A 829 0.05 -14.57 -13.94
CA THR A 829 0.72 -14.86 -15.22
C THR A 829 0.39 -16.28 -15.67
N ALA A 830 0.08 -16.45 -16.96
CA ALA A 830 -0.30 -17.75 -17.53
C ALA A 830 0.04 -17.82 -19.02
N GLY A 831 0.14 -19.04 -19.54
CA GLY A 831 0.40 -19.33 -20.96
C GLY A 831 1.88 -19.55 -21.26
N ASP A 832 2.23 -19.53 -22.55
CA ASP A 832 3.59 -19.79 -23.01
C ASP A 832 4.15 -18.58 -23.76
N PHE A 833 5.13 -17.94 -23.14
CA PHE A 833 5.83 -16.80 -23.71
C PHE A 833 6.57 -17.15 -25.01
N MET A 834 7.15 -18.35 -25.12
CA MET A 834 7.86 -18.83 -26.31
C MET A 834 6.93 -18.95 -27.52
N TYR A 835 5.76 -19.57 -27.32
CA TYR A 835 4.76 -19.65 -28.37
C TYR A 835 4.23 -18.27 -28.77
N ALA A 836 4.03 -17.40 -27.78
CA ALA A 836 3.50 -16.06 -27.99
C ALA A 836 4.35 -15.16 -28.89
N ILE A 837 5.66 -15.37 -28.86
CA ILE A 837 6.62 -14.64 -29.69
C ILE A 837 7.00 -15.39 -30.98
N GLY A 838 6.39 -16.54 -31.25
CA GLY A 838 6.62 -17.32 -32.46
C GLY A 838 7.76 -18.32 -32.42
N GLU A 839 8.37 -18.58 -31.25
CA GLU A 839 9.53 -19.48 -31.12
C GLU A 839 9.17 -20.92 -30.83
N SER A 840 7.98 -21.14 -30.30
CA SER A 840 7.37 -22.45 -30.21
C SER A 840 6.16 -22.50 -31.14
N GLU A 841 5.93 -23.67 -31.76
CA GLU A 841 4.68 -24.00 -32.45
C GLU A 841 3.70 -24.74 -31.54
N ASP A 842 4.14 -25.13 -30.33
CA ASP A 842 3.29 -25.79 -29.36
C ASP A 842 2.33 -24.78 -28.74
N GLU A 843 1.05 -24.85 -29.14
CA GLU A 843 0.03 -23.97 -28.59
C GLU A 843 -0.10 -24.17 -27.06
N PRO A 844 -0.12 -23.08 -26.27
CA PRO A 844 -0.19 -23.17 -24.83
C PRO A 844 -1.48 -23.86 -24.42
N LYS A 845 -1.31 -24.95 -23.66
CA LYS A 845 -2.42 -25.70 -23.08
C LYS A 845 -3.07 -24.95 -21.91
N PHE A 846 -2.34 -24.03 -21.28
CA PHE A 846 -2.71 -23.35 -20.03
C PHE A 846 -3.13 -24.39 -18.99
N GLU A 847 -2.13 -24.96 -18.31
CA GLU A 847 -2.34 -25.99 -17.29
C GLU A 847 -2.33 -25.41 -15.88
N GLU A 848 -1.77 -24.21 -15.70
CA GLU A 848 -1.68 -23.51 -14.42
C GLU A 848 -1.70 -21.98 -14.58
N VAL A 849 -1.89 -21.28 -13.47
CA VAL A 849 -1.66 -19.84 -13.32
C VAL A 849 -0.73 -19.57 -12.14
N SER A 850 0.33 -18.81 -12.38
CA SER A 850 1.15 -18.24 -11.30
C SER A 850 0.49 -16.98 -10.77
N TRP A 851 0.45 -16.79 -9.45
CA TRP A 851 -0.19 -15.63 -8.83
C TRP A 851 0.66 -15.01 -7.71
N SER A 852 0.34 -13.77 -7.32
CA SER A 852 0.95 -13.02 -6.21
C SER A 852 0.00 -12.00 -5.59
N LEU A 853 0.18 -11.66 -4.31
CA LEU A 853 -0.63 -10.66 -3.60
C LEU A 853 0.23 -9.75 -2.71
N ARG A 854 0.24 -8.42 -2.96
CA ARG A 854 1.17 -7.45 -2.31
C ARG A 854 0.58 -6.02 -2.19
N GLY A 855 0.99 -5.21 -1.21
CA GLY A 855 0.47 -3.84 -0.97
C GLY A 855 1.46 -2.68 -1.12
N LEU A 856 2.65 -2.94 -1.64
CA LEU A 856 3.71 -1.97 -1.97
C LEU A 856 4.35 -1.28 -0.75
N PHE A 857 4.27 -1.85 0.45
CA PHE A 857 5.07 -1.35 1.57
C PHE A 857 6.53 -1.75 1.43
N GLN A 858 7.46 -0.90 1.88
CA GLN A 858 8.88 -1.26 1.87
C GLN A 858 9.16 -2.51 2.72
N ARG A 859 8.42 -2.66 3.83
CA ARG A 859 8.47 -3.84 4.71
C ARG A 859 7.84 -5.12 4.11
N ASP A 860 7.00 -5.05 3.06
CA ASP A 860 6.21 -6.23 2.58
C ASP A 860 7.10 -7.46 2.30
N GLY A 861 8.32 -7.26 1.78
CA GLY A 861 9.25 -8.36 1.49
C GLY A 861 9.81 -9.05 2.74
N ALA A 862 9.99 -8.32 3.84
CA ALA A 862 10.49 -8.83 5.11
C ALA A 862 9.36 -9.29 6.05
N LEU A 863 8.11 -8.88 5.82
CA LEU A 863 6.92 -9.25 6.60
C LEU A 863 6.11 -10.38 5.96
N ALA A 864 6.76 -11.37 5.36
CA ALA A 864 6.08 -12.47 4.66
C ALA A 864 5.35 -13.46 5.59
N GLY A 865 4.52 -12.96 6.52
CA GLY A 865 3.44 -13.71 7.17
C GLY A 865 2.19 -13.80 6.28
N SER A 866 2.30 -13.60 4.97
CA SER A 866 1.22 -13.84 4.01
C SER A 866 1.74 -14.86 3.01
N VAL A 867 0.87 -15.71 2.45
CA VAL A 867 1.23 -16.51 1.26
C VAL A 867 1.23 -15.53 0.10
N PRO A 868 2.36 -14.93 -0.28
CA PRO A 868 2.37 -13.72 -1.10
C PRO A 868 2.44 -14.04 -2.59
N ARG A 869 2.54 -15.33 -2.92
CA ARG A 869 2.60 -15.92 -4.26
C ARG A 869 2.37 -17.42 -4.21
N GLY A 870 1.92 -17.97 -5.31
CA GLY A 870 1.69 -19.40 -5.49
C GLY A 870 1.44 -19.74 -6.95
N THR A 871 1.10 -21.00 -7.19
CA THR A 871 0.72 -21.54 -8.49
C THR A 871 -0.55 -22.37 -8.30
N HIS A 872 -1.58 -22.11 -9.11
CA HIS A 872 -2.81 -22.88 -9.10
C HIS A 872 -2.89 -23.73 -10.37
N ALA A 873 -2.98 -25.05 -10.22
CA ALA A 873 -3.09 -26.00 -11.32
C ALA A 873 -4.55 -26.25 -11.69
N PHE A 874 -4.88 -26.19 -12.97
CA PHE A 874 -6.26 -26.33 -13.45
C PHE A 874 -6.75 -27.78 -13.57
N GLY A 875 -5.86 -28.76 -13.44
CA GLY A 875 -6.12 -30.19 -13.66
C GLY A 875 -6.39 -30.58 -15.14
N LYS A 876 -6.84 -29.64 -15.98
CA LYS A 876 -7.01 -29.81 -17.43
C LYS A 876 -6.74 -28.49 -18.18
N PRO A 877 -6.30 -28.57 -19.45
CA PRO A 877 -6.10 -27.40 -20.31
C PRO A 877 -7.34 -26.49 -20.39
N ARG A 878 -7.21 -25.20 -19.99
CA ARG A 878 -8.28 -24.19 -20.11
C ARG A 878 -7.74 -22.77 -20.20
N SER A 879 -8.42 -21.89 -20.94
CA SER A 879 -7.96 -20.52 -21.23
C SER A 879 -8.53 -19.47 -20.25
N GLY A 880 -8.62 -19.80 -18.97
CA GLY A 880 -9.13 -18.89 -17.94
C GLY A 880 -9.47 -19.61 -16.63
N PHE A 881 -9.73 -18.82 -15.60
CA PHE A 881 -10.03 -19.27 -14.24
C PHE A 881 -11.06 -18.36 -13.57
N LYS A 882 -11.76 -18.89 -12.57
CA LYS A 882 -12.62 -18.06 -11.71
C LYS A 882 -11.78 -17.46 -10.59
N LEU A 883 -11.96 -16.17 -10.33
CA LEU A 883 -11.29 -15.47 -9.25
C LEU A 883 -12.32 -14.91 -8.28
N GLU A 884 -12.15 -15.23 -7.00
CA GLU A 884 -12.82 -14.52 -5.91
C GLU A 884 -11.77 -13.88 -4.98
N LEU A 885 -11.93 -12.58 -4.77
CA LEU A 885 -11.15 -11.80 -3.81
C LEU A 885 -12.08 -11.36 -2.69
N LEU A 886 -11.88 -11.91 -1.49
CA LEU A 886 -12.68 -11.61 -0.31
C LEU A 886 -11.90 -10.68 0.61
N VAL A 887 -12.38 -9.45 0.76
CA VAL A 887 -11.83 -8.45 1.67
C VAL A 887 -12.63 -8.40 2.95
N ASP A 888 -11.93 -8.41 4.08
CA ASP A 888 -12.50 -8.36 5.42
C ASP A 888 -11.73 -7.35 6.29
N GLY A 889 -12.12 -6.08 6.20
CA GLY A 889 -11.38 -4.98 6.83
C GLY A 889 -9.98 -4.83 6.24
N ALA A 890 -8.95 -5.19 7.01
CA ALA A 890 -7.55 -5.12 6.59
C ALA A 890 -7.10 -6.38 5.83
N THR A 891 -7.92 -7.43 5.78
CA THR A 891 -7.53 -8.71 5.18
C THR A 891 -8.01 -8.83 3.75
N ALA A 892 -7.22 -9.45 2.86
CA ALA A 892 -7.66 -9.90 1.55
C ALA A 892 -7.33 -11.39 1.35
N HIS A 893 -8.35 -12.23 1.16
CA HIS A 893 -8.23 -13.65 0.83
C HIS A 893 -8.41 -13.88 -0.67
N VAL A 894 -7.65 -14.83 -1.22
CA VAL A 894 -7.68 -15.23 -2.62
C VAL A 894 -8.28 -16.61 -2.76
N PHE A 895 -9.24 -16.74 -3.68
CA PHE A 895 -9.74 -18.01 -4.15
C PHE A 895 -9.62 -18.11 -5.65
N ILE A 896 -9.02 -19.20 -6.14
CA ILE A 896 -8.97 -19.52 -7.57
C ILE A 896 -9.78 -20.80 -7.79
N ASP A 897 -10.78 -20.71 -8.66
CA ASP A 897 -11.71 -21.82 -8.96
C ASP A 897 -12.43 -22.41 -7.73
N GLY A 898 -12.59 -21.59 -6.69
CA GLY A 898 -13.24 -21.95 -5.43
C GLY A 898 -12.27 -22.50 -4.36
N GLU A 899 -11.00 -22.71 -4.70
CA GLU A 899 -9.97 -23.17 -3.78
C GLU A 899 -9.26 -21.98 -3.13
N TYR A 900 -9.03 -22.04 -1.82
CA TYR A 900 -8.31 -21.01 -1.09
C TYR A 900 -6.80 -21.09 -1.41
N GLU A 901 -6.24 -19.97 -1.88
CA GLU A 901 -4.85 -19.90 -2.35
C GLU A 901 -3.94 -19.14 -1.38
N GLY A 902 -4.45 -18.09 -0.74
CA GLY A 902 -3.65 -17.29 0.18
C GLY A 902 -4.35 -16.05 0.71
N THR A 903 -3.64 -15.33 1.58
CA THR A 903 -4.14 -14.14 2.26
C THR A 903 -3.06 -13.07 2.31
N TYR A 904 -3.45 -11.80 2.19
CA TYR A 904 -2.61 -10.62 2.43
C TYR A 904 -3.23 -9.71 3.49
N HIS A 905 -2.36 -9.02 4.21
CA HIS A 905 -2.72 -7.98 5.18
C HIS A 905 -1.72 -6.83 5.06
N PRO A 906 -2.16 -5.57 5.05
CA PRO A 906 -1.26 -4.43 5.01
C PRO A 906 -0.48 -4.32 6.31
N ALA A 907 0.80 -3.95 6.20
CA ALA A 907 1.70 -3.87 7.34
C ALA A 907 1.13 -2.99 8.47
N ASP A 908 0.49 -1.87 8.11
CA ASP A 908 -0.09 -0.88 9.01
C ASP A 908 -1.45 -1.27 9.64
N GLY A 909 -2.00 -2.44 9.29
CA GLY A 909 -3.29 -2.92 9.79
C GLY A 909 -4.50 -2.11 9.29
N MET A 910 -4.32 -1.23 8.30
CA MET A 910 -5.40 -0.37 7.83
C MET A 910 -6.40 -1.14 6.95
N PRO A 911 -7.71 -0.84 7.03
CA PRO A 911 -8.68 -1.46 6.14
C PRO A 911 -8.40 -1.19 4.65
N ILE A 912 -8.60 -2.20 3.81
CA ILE A 912 -8.48 -2.11 2.36
C ILE A 912 -9.73 -1.42 1.79
N GLU A 913 -9.60 -0.13 1.50
CA GLU A 913 -10.64 0.72 0.91
C GLU A 913 -10.13 1.45 -0.35
N GLY A 914 -11.04 1.82 -1.24
CA GLY A 914 -10.70 2.48 -2.51
C GLY A 914 -11.46 1.89 -3.70
N THR A 915 -11.03 2.26 -4.90
CA THR A 915 -11.60 1.71 -6.14
C THR A 915 -10.99 0.35 -6.48
N ILE A 916 -11.64 -0.40 -7.37
CA ILE A 916 -11.12 -1.65 -7.93
C ILE A 916 -10.59 -1.37 -9.34
N GLY A 917 -9.49 -1.98 -9.72
CA GLY A 917 -8.98 -1.87 -11.08
C GLY A 917 -8.38 -3.14 -11.65
N PHE A 918 -8.05 -3.08 -12.93
CA PHE A 918 -7.58 -4.19 -13.73
C PHE A 918 -6.44 -3.72 -14.63
N ALA A 919 -5.34 -4.48 -14.65
CA ALA A 919 -4.15 -4.13 -15.39
C ALA A 919 -3.61 -5.31 -16.21
N THR A 920 -2.92 -5.01 -17.29
CA THR A 920 -2.12 -5.97 -18.07
C THR A 920 -0.74 -5.38 -18.34
N SER A 921 0.32 -6.16 -18.16
CA SER A 921 1.67 -5.82 -18.61
C SER A 921 2.03 -6.50 -19.93
N PHE A 922 1.55 -7.74 -20.11
CA PHE A 922 1.67 -8.51 -21.35
C PHE A 922 0.34 -9.09 -21.76
N GLY A 923 0.09 -9.12 -23.07
CA GLY A 923 -1.10 -9.75 -23.65
C GLY A 923 -2.39 -9.01 -23.32
N ALA A 924 -3.51 -9.72 -23.37
CA ALA A 924 -4.83 -9.16 -23.09
C ALA A 924 -5.75 -10.17 -22.40
N VAL A 925 -6.59 -9.66 -21.51
CA VAL A 925 -7.61 -10.43 -20.78
C VAL A 925 -9.01 -9.92 -21.04
N ARG A 926 -9.96 -10.84 -20.93
CA ARG A 926 -11.38 -10.54 -20.73
C ARG A 926 -11.72 -10.83 -19.28
N ILE A 927 -12.18 -9.83 -18.55
CA ILE A 927 -12.74 -9.95 -17.21
C ILE A 927 -14.24 -10.09 -17.38
N GLY A 928 -14.73 -11.31 -17.20
CA GLY A 928 -16.15 -11.65 -17.25
C GLY A 928 -16.88 -10.93 -16.12
N THR A 929 -17.80 -10.03 -16.49
CA THR A 929 -18.70 -9.24 -15.63
C THR A 929 -18.29 -9.23 -14.15
N PRO A 930 -17.28 -8.44 -13.74
CA PRO A 930 -16.84 -8.42 -12.35
C PRO A 930 -17.97 -7.96 -11.43
N ILE A 931 -18.31 -8.78 -10.43
CA ILE A 931 -19.38 -8.52 -9.46
C ILE A 931 -18.78 -8.21 -8.09
N VAL A 932 -19.15 -7.07 -7.51
CA VAL A 932 -18.83 -6.67 -6.14
C VAL A 932 -20.04 -6.89 -5.26
N GLN A 933 -19.87 -7.59 -4.14
CA GLN A 933 -20.93 -7.77 -3.14
C GLN A 933 -20.43 -7.37 -1.75
N ARG A 934 -21.22 -6.57 -1.04
CA ARG A 934 -21.02 -6.26 0.38
C ARG A 934 -21.49 -7.44 1.22
N LEU A 935 -20.72 -7.82 2.24
CA LEU A 935 -21.03 -8.95 3.14
C LEU A 935 -21.10 -8.50 4.62
N ASP A 936 -21.38 -7.22 4.86
CA ASP A 936 -21.30 -6.68 6.22
C ASP A 936 -22.40 -7.18 7.13
N ARG A 937 -23.60 -7.47 6.59
CA ARG A 937 -24.68 -8.00 7.42
C ARG A 937 -24.31 -9.41 7.83
N THR A 938 -23.89 -10.25 6.88
CA THR A 938 -23.36 -11.60 7.17
C THR A 938 -22.26 -11.55 8.22
N ARG A 939 -21.30 -10.64 8.05
CA ARG A 939 -20.22 -10.47 9.02
C ARG A 939 -20.71 -10.04 10.40
N ARG A 940 -21.59 -9.04 10.49
CA ARG A 940 -22.11 -8.53 11.77
C ARG A 940 -23.01 -9.53 12.47
N ALA A 941 -23.84 -10.25 11.74
CA ALA A 941 -24.72 -11.29 12.29
C ALA A 941 -23.96 -12.54 12.75
N GLY A 942 -22.68 -12.68 12.38
CA GLY A 942 -21.87 -13.84 12.76
C GLY A 942 -22.09 -15.07 11.90
N LEU A 943 -22.61 -14.86 10.69
CA LEU A 943 -22.81 -15.89 9.67
C LEU A 943 -21.62 -16.00 8.70
N PHE A 944 -20.54 -15.24 8.96
CA PHE A 944 -19.35 -15.27 8.13
C PHE A 944 -18.53 -16.52 8.41
N ASP A 945 -17.99 -17.12 7.35
CA ASP A 945 -17.18 -18.34 7.43
C ASP A 945 -16.11 -18.20 8.52
N PRO A 946 -16.18 -18.99 9.61
CA PRO A 946 -15.22 -18.94 10.70
C PRO A 946 -13.78 -19.18 10.24
N ALA A 947 -13.57 -20.09 9.28
CA ALA A 947 -12.24 -20.40 8.75
C ALA A 947 -11.59 -19.20 8.05
N LEU A 948 -12.39 -18.25 7.56
CA LEU A 948 -11.93 -17.00 6.96
C LEU A 948 -11.94 -15.84 7.96
N GLY A 949 -12.94 -15.81 8.83
CA GLY A 949 -13.14 -14.77 9.85
C GLY A 949 -12.11 -14.80 10.98
N GLY A 950 -11.37 -15.90 11.14
CA GLY A 950 -10.40 -16.08 12.21
C GLY A 950 -11.07 -16.13 13.59
N LEU A 951 -10.34 -15.75 14.64
CA LEU A 951 -10.78 -15.84 16.03
C LEU A 951 -11.51 -14.55 16.47
N ASP A 952 -12.74 -14.67 16.95
CA ASP A 952 -13.51 -13.59 17.57
C ASP A 952 -13.74 -13.88 19.05
N LEU A 953 -13.05 -13.15 19.93
CA LEU A 953 -13.14 -13.40 21.38
C LEU A 953 -14.58 -13.27 21.91
N GLY A 954 -15.44 -12.48 21.25
CA GLY A 954 -16.83 -12.32 21.67
C GLY A 954 -17.76 -13.48 21.28
N ARG A 955 -17.28 -14.50 20.57
CA ARG A 955 -18.12 -15.56 19.99
C ARG A 955 -17.52 -16.94 20.17
N GLU A 956 -18.37 -17.95 20.29
CA GLU A 956 -17.93 -19.34 20.15
C GLU A 956 -17.75 -19.67 18.67
N GLN A 957 -16.60 -20.21 18.29
CA GLN A 957 -16.25 -20.52 16.90
C GLN A 957 -15.47 -21.84 16.82
N ALA A 958 -15.69 -22.60 15.75
CA ALA A 958 -15.11 -23.92 15.53
C ALA A 958 -13.77 -23.90 14.75
N VAL A 959 -12.89 -22.90 15.00
CA VAL A 959 -11.62 -22.77 14.24
C VAL A 959 -10.46 -23.35 15.03
N PRO A 960 -9.84 -24.47 14.61
CA PRO A 960 -8.67 -25.03 15.29
C PRO A 960 -7.56 -24.01 15.43
N PHE A 961 -6.95 -23.92 16.60
CA PHE A 961 -5.97 -22.86 16.88
C PHE A 961 -4.68 -23.02 16.05
N ASP A 962 -4.31 -24.24 15.67
CA ASP A 962 -3.18 -24.48 14.75
C ASP A 962 -3.39 -23.83 13.35
N ASP A 963 -4.65 -23.60 12.95
CA ASP A 963 -5.00 -23.00 11.65
C ASP A 963 -5.20 -21.46 11.74
N LEU A 964 -5.01 -20.87 12.92
CA LEU A 964 -5.18 -19.42 13.13
C LEU A 964 -4.00 -18.60 12.60
N GLU A 965 -2.89 -19.23 12.20
CA GLU A 965 -1.77 -18.49 11.64
C GLU A 965 -2.20 -17.75 10.36
N ASN A 966 -1.91 -16.46 10.34
CA ASN A 966 -2.27 -15.49 9.31
C ASN A 966 -3.77 -15.23 9.19
N ARG A 967 -4.53 -15.54 10.24
CA ARG A 967 -5.96 -15.21 10.38
C ARG A 967 -6.16 -14.01 11.33
N PRO A 968 -7.24 -13.23 11.14
CA PRO A 968 -7.58 -12.13 12.03
C PRO A 968 -7.96 -12.61 13.44
N VAL A 969 -7.64 -11.80 14.45
CA VAL A 969 -8.11 -11.94 15.83
C VAL A 969 -8.88 -10.68 16.25
N ARG A 970 -10.05 -10.85 16.85
CA ARG A 970 -11.02 -9.77 17.09
C ARG A 970 -11.48 -9.71 18.53
N GLY A 971 -12.10 -8.59 18.89
CA GLY A 971 -12.40 -8.25 20.30
C GLY A 971 -11.24 -7.57 21.02
N LEU A 972 -10.16 -7.27 20.30
CA LEU A 972 -8.96 -6.60 20.82
C LEU A 972 -8.79 -5.21 20.21
N PRO A 973 -8.29 -4.23 20.98
CA PRO A 973 -7.85 -2.97 20.38
C PRO A 973 -6.61 -3.23 19.51
N PRO A 974 -6.51 -2.61 18.32
CA PRO A 974 -5.29 -2.69 17.52
C PRO A 974 -4.14 -1.95 18.24
N SER A 975 -2.93 -2.47 18.09
CA SER A 975 -1.69 -1.92 18.66
C SER A 975 -0.65 -1.72 17.56
N PRO A 976 -0.08 -0.51 17.37
CA PRO A 976 0.94 -0.27 16.35
C PRO A 976 2.23 -1.10 16.50
N ASN A 977 2.51 -1.62 17.70
CA ASN A 977 3.65 -2.52 17.95
C ASN A 977 3.26 -4.01 17.79
N GLY A 978 2.02 -4.29 17.42
CA GLY A 978 1.42 -5.61 17.63
C GLY A 978 1.03 -5.84 19.10
N THR A 979 0.46 -7.01 19.37
CA THR A 979 -0.08 -7.43 20.67
C THR A 979 0.33 -8.87 20.93
N ILE A 980 0.70 -9.18 22.16
CA ILE A 980 0.90 -10.57 22.59
C ILE A 980 -0.38 -11.03 23.26
N LEU A 981 -1.05 -12.00 22.65
CA LEU A 981 -2.26 -12.59 23.18
C LEU A 981 -1.92 -13.96 23.78
N VAL A 982 -2.30 -14.17 25.02
CA VAL A 982 -2.26 -15.49 25.64
C VAL A 982 -3.69 -15.98 25.87
N TRP A 983 -3.99 -17.17 25.39
CA TRP A 983 -5.27 -17.84 25.58
C TRP A 983 -5.20 -18.78 26.79
N ILE A 984 -6.16 -18.63 27.70
CA ILE A 984 -6.41 -19.56 28.80
C ILE A 984 -7.70 -20.32 28.49
N PRO A 985 -7.68 -21.66 28.34
CA PRO A 985 -8.87 -22.42 28.00
C PRO A 985 -9.91 -22.40 29.11
N ALA A 986 -11.16 -22.70 28.76
CA ALA A 986 -12.19 -23.05 29.73
C ALA A 986 -11.83 -24.37 30.45
N PRO A 987 -12.26 -24.58 31.70
CA PRO A 987 -11.93 -25.81 32.43
C PRO A 987 -12.49 -27.03 31.71
N ASP A 988 -11.69 -28.10 31.61
CA ASP A 988 -12.16 -29.39 31.12
C ASP A 988 -13.02 -30.06 32.21
N VAL A 989 -14.32 -29.76 32.17
CA VAL A 989 -15.31 -30.32 33.09
C VAL A 989 -15.38 -31.84 32.98
N ALA A 990 -15.09 -32.41 31.80
CA ALA A 990 -15.09 -33.87 31.59
C ALA A 990 -13.88 -34.53 32.28
N ALA A 991 -12.74 -33.84 32.34
CA ALA A 991 -11.57 -34.25 33.13
C ALA A 991 -11.67 -33.90 34.64
N GLY A 992 -12.75 -33.23 35.06
CA GLY A 992 -12.99 -32.85 36.45
C GLY A 992 -12.30 -31.54 36.89
N GLU A 993 -11.87 -30.71 35.93
CA GLU A 993 -11.26 -29.41 36.24
C GLU A 993 -12.29 -28.40 36.75
N THR A 994 -11.83 -27.52 37.63
CA THR A 994 -12.64 -26.46 38.24
C THR A 994 -12.16 -25.07 37.82
N TYR A 995 -12.98 -24.05 38.09
CA TYR A 995 -12.55 -22.67 37.90
C TYR A 995 -11.34 -22.27 38.77
N GLU A 996 -11.15 -22.91 39.92
CA GLU A 996 -9.96 -22.70 40.76
C GLU A 996 -8.69 -23.22 40.05
N ASP A 997 -8.81 -24.30 39.28
CA ASP A 997 -7.72 -24.81 38.45
C ASP A 997 -7.38 -23.83 37.32
N THR A 998 -8.39 -23.24 36.67
CA THR A 998 -8.21 -22.17 35.66
C THR A 998 -7.51 -20.95 36.27
N GLU A 999 -7.87 -20.53 37.48
CA GLU A 999 -7.21 -19.39 38.15
C GLU A 999 -5.74 -19.70 38.51
N LYS A 1000 -5.48 -20.89 39.05
CA LYS A 1000 -4.11 -21.36 39.34
C LYS A 1000 -3.28 -21.39 38.06
N GLU A 1001 -3.88 -21.82 36.97
CA GLU A 1001 -3.24 -21.90 35.66
C GLU A 1001 -2.97 -20.53 35.06
N LEU A 1002 -3.92 -19.59 35.18
CA LEU A 1002 -3.77 -18.19 34.80
C LEU A 1002 -2.57 -17.57 35.52
N ARG A 1003 -2.47 -17.73 36.85
CA ARG A 1003 -1.36 -17.19 37.66
C ARG A 1003 -0.01 -17.73 37.20
N ARG A 1004 0.08 -19.05 37.02
CA ARG A 1004 1.29 -19.73 36.50
C ARG A 1004 1.68 -19.21 35.12
N THR A 1005 0.70 -19.06 34.25
CA THR A 1005 0.86 -18.64 32.86
C THR A 1005 1.34 -17.20 32.78
N VAL A 1006 0.71 -16.29 33.52
CA VAL A 1006 1.08 -14.88 33.58
C VAL A 1006 2.49 -14.69 34.13
N LYS A 1007 2.88 -15.44 35.17
CA LYS A 1007 4.26 -15.44 35.68
C LYS A 1007 5.28 -15.89 34.63
N ASN A 1008 4.95 -16.91 33.84
CA ASN A 1008 5.81 -17.37 32.74
C ASN A 1008 5.83 -16.38 31.56
N LEU A 1009 4.70 -15.74 31.28
CA LEU A 1009 4.58 -14.69 30.26
C LEU A 1009 5.46 -13.50 30.62
N TRP A 1010 5.44 -13.01 31.87
CA TRP A 1010 6.30 -11.90 32.27
C TRP A 1010 7.78 -12.23 32.14
N ARG A 1011 8.19 -13.44 32.54
CA ARG A 1011 9.57 -13.92 32.29
C ARG A 1011 9.93 -13.96 30.80
N LEU A 1012 8.98 -14.30 29.92
CA LEU A 1012 9.16 -14.25 28.47
C LEU A 1012 9.37 -12.82 28.01
N LEU A 1013 8.50 -11.90 28.43
CA LEU A 1013 8.50 -10.51 27.98
C LEU A 1013 9.74 -9.76 28.48
N ASP A 1014 10.19 -10.05 29.69
CA ASP A 1014 11.42 -9.49 30.27
C ASP A 1014 12.68 -10.05 29.59
N ARG A 1015 12.66 -11.30 29.13
CA ARG A 1015 13.83 -11.90 28.46
C ARG A 1015 13.98 -11.45 27.02
N GLU A 1016 12.87 -11.27 26.31
CA GLU A 1016 12.86 -10.86 24.90
C GLU A 1016 12.70 -9.34 24.74
N ASP A 1017 12.69 -8.58 25.85
CA ASP A 1017 12.49 -7.13 25.87
C ASP A 1017 11.28 -6.67 25.05
N ALA A 1018 10.18 -7.41 25.20
CA ALA A 1018 8.98 -7.18 24.42
C ALA A 1018 8.30 -5.87 24.86
N THR A 1019 8.13 -4.95 23.92
CA THR A 1019 7.41 -3.67 24.13
C THR A 1019 5.92 -3.78 23.83
N GLN A 1020 5.48 -4.93 23.33
CA GLN A 1020 4.09 -5.15 22.94
C GLN A 1020 3.19 -5.28 24.17
N PRO A 1021 1.98 -4.71 24.14
CA PRO A 1021 0.99 -4.98 25.18
C PRO A 1021 0.69 -6.47 25.25
N ALA A 1022 0.67 -6.98 26.48
CA ALA A 1022 0.25 -8.34 26.78
C ALA A 1022 -1.23 -8.35 27.18
N ILE A 1023 -2.00 -9.17 26.50
CA ILE A 1023 -3.41 -9.41 26.76
C ILE A 1023 -3.61 -10.89 27.04
N VAL A 1024 -4.36 -11.21 28.08
CA VAL A 1024 -4.73 -12.61 28.37
C VAL A 1024 -6.23 -12.76 28.18
N ALA A 1025 -6.61 -13.62 27.24
CA ALA A 1025 -7.99 -14.03 27.05
C ALA A 1025 -8.34 -15.12 28.07
N VAL A 1026 -9.42 -14.92 28.82
CA VAL A 1026 -9.91 -15.84 29.85
C VAL A 1026 -11.37 -16.19 29.62
N PRO A 1027 -11.87 -17.35 30.09
CA PRO A 1027 -13.26 -17.75 29.87
C PRO A 1027 -14.23 -16.73 30.48
N ALA A 1028 -15.24 -16.30 29.71
CA ALA A 1028 -16.27 -15.37 30.20
C ALA A 1028 -17.00 -15.90 31.44
N SER A 1029 -17.08 -17.23 31.58
CA SER A 1029 -17.64 -17.92 32.73
C SER A 1029 -16.89 -17.69 34.06
N LEU A 1030 -15.65 -17.19 34.02
CA LEU A 1030 -14.92 -16.76 35.22
C LEU A 1030 -15.59 -15.56 35.91
N GLY A 1031 -16.36 -14.76 35.16
CA GLY A 1031 -17.11 -13.62 35.68
C GLY A 1031 -16.28 -12.34 35.77
N ALA A 1032 -16.88 -11.23 35.33
CA ALA A 1032 -16.18 -9.94 35.17
C ALA A 1032 -15.56 -9.39 36.46
N GLU A 1033 -16.23 -9.56 37.62
CA GLU A 1033 -15.72 -9.08 38.90
C GLU A 1033 -14.47 -9.84 39.33
N ARG A 1034 -14.48 -11.17 39.21
CA ARG A 1034 -13.33 -12.03 39.52
C ARG A 1034 -12.17 -11.77 38.57
N SER A 1035 -12.43 -11.69 37.26
CA SER A 1035 -11.40 -11.30 36.29
C SER A 1035 -10.79 -9.93 36.61
N ALA A 1036 -11.60 -8.94 37.00
CA ALA A 1036 -11.09 -7.63 37.39
C ALA A 1036 -10.28 -7.66 38.69
N ALA A 1037 -10.59 -8.56 39.64
CA ALA A 1037 -9.79 -8.76 40.84
C ALA A 1037 -8.44 -9.42 40.50
N LEU A 1038 -8.44 -10.50 39.71
CA LEU A 1038 -7.24 -11.20 39.25
C LEU A 1038 -6.33 -10.30 38.41
N ALA A 1039 -6.91 -9.50 37.51
CA ALA A 1039 -6.15 -8.56 36.70
C ALA A 1039 -5.41 -7.54 37.58
N ARG A 1040 -6.05 -7.01 38.62
CA ARG A 1040 -5.43 -6.07 39.58
C ARG A 1040 -4.32 -6.76 40.36
N GLU A 1041 -4.62 -7.91 40.96
CA GLU A 1041 -3.64 -8.67 41.75
C GLU A 1041 -2.38 -9.02 40.95
N LEU A 1042 -2.55 -9.56 39.74
CA LEU A 1042 -1.43 -9.93 38.87
C LEU A 1042 -0.69 -8.72 38.31
N SER A 1043 -1.37 -7.59 38.14
CA SER A 1043 -0.72 -6.34 37.76
C SER A 1043 0.15 -5.79 38.89
N ASP A 1044 -0.36 -5.83 40.12
CA ASP A 1044 0.33 -5.36 41.31
C ASP A 1044 1.56 -6.24 41.62
N GLU A 1045 1.44 -7.56 41.49
CA GLU A 1045 2.57 -8.50 41.68
C GLU A 1045 3.70 -8.27 40.66
N ALA A 1046 3.34 -7.99 39.40
CA ALA A 1046 4.31 -7.83 38.32
C ALA A 1046 4.82 -6.38 38.14
N GLY A 1047 4.21 -5.40 38.82
CA GLY A 1047 4.49 -3.99 38.59
C GLY A 1047 4.15 -3.51 37.17
N ARG A 1048 3.27 -4.22 36.45
CA ARG A 1048 2.89 -3.95 35.06
C ARG A 1048 1.41 -4.17 34.85
N THR A 1049 0.76 -3.32 34.05
CA THR A 1049 -0.68 -3.47 33.78
C THR A 1049 -0.97 -4.70 32.93
N LEU A 1050 -1.68 -5.67 33.51
CA LEU A 1050 -2.24 -6.82 32.81
C LEU A 1050 -3.67 -6.51 32.36
N ARG A 1051 -3.97 -6.76 31.09
CA ARG A 1051 -5.35 -6.71 30.58
C ARG A 1051 -5.89 -8.13 30.42
N LEU A 1052 -6.92 -8.46 31.21
CA LEU A 1052 -7.74 -9.64 30.97
C LEU A 1052 -8.91 -9.25 30.06
N VAL A 1053 -9.17 -10.08 29.04
CA VAL A 1053 -10.34 -9.95 28.17
C VAL A 1053 -11.14 -11.25 28.23
N PRO A 1054 -12.47 -11.19 28.35
CA PRO A 1054 -13.28 -12.39 28.33
C PRO A 1054 -13.32 -12.97 26.90
N HIS A 1055 -13.28 -14.30 26.78
CA HIS A 1055 -13.66 -15.01 25.58
C HIS A 1055 -14.94 -15.82 25.78
N ALA A 1056 -15.76 -15.95 24.74
CA ALA A 1056 -17.06 -16.62 24.83
C ALA A 1056 -16.97 -18.16 24.90
N PHE A 1057 -15.81 -18.75 24.58
CA PHE A 1057 -15.63 -20.21 24.58
C PHE A 1057 -15.89 -20.85 25.95
N THR A 1058 -16.79 -21.82 25.99
CA THR A 1058 -17.25 -22.50 27.22
C THR A 1058 -16.56 -23.84 27.52
N GLY A 1059 -15.67 -24.31 26.63
CA GLY A 1059 -15.02 -25.63 26.77
C GLY A 1059 -15.84 -26.78 26.17
N LEU A 1060 -17.03 -26.49 25.64
CA LEU A 1060 -17.80 -27.43 24.85
C LEU A 1060 -17.24 -27.50 23.42
N VAL A 1061 -17.32 -28.68 22.80
CA VAL A 1061 -17.03 -28.82 21.37
C VAL A 1061 -18.08 -28.03 20.59
N PRO A 1062 -17.69 -26.98 19.85
CA PRO A 1062 -18.65 -26.22 19.04
C PRO A 1062 -19.32 -27.11 18.00
N GLU A 1063 -20.55 -26.76 17.63
CA GLU A 1063 -21.26 -27.45 16.57
C GLU A 1063 -20.43 -27.45 15.26
N GLY A 1064 -20.13 -28.64 14.75
CA GLY A 1064 -19.32 -28.84 13.54
C GLY A 1064 -17.83 -29.13 13.76
N ALA A 1065 -17.33 -29.16 15.00
CA ALA A 1065 -15.98 -29.62 15.34
C ALA A 1065 -15.97 -31.05 15.91
N GLU A 1066 -14.89 -31.79 15.68
CA GLU A 1066 -14.69 -33.11 16.32
C GLU A 1066 -14.08 -32.99 17.72
N GLU A 1067 -13.24 -31.97 17.93
CA GLU A 1067 -12.55 -31.67 19.19
C GLU A 1067 -12.71 -30.17 19.55
N PRO A 1068 -12.51 -29.78 20.82
CA PRO A 1068 -12.44 -28.38 21.21
C PRO A 1068 -11.34 -27.67 20.38
N PRO A 1069 -11.61 -26.51 19.77
CA PRO A 1069 -10.66 -25.84 18.89
C PRO A 1069 -9.34 -25.40 19.54
N ASP A 1070 -9.33 -25.22 20.86
CA ASP A 1070 -8.14 -24.91 21.65
C ASP A 1070 -7.49 -26.17 22.27
N GLU A 1071 -8.10 -27.35 22.09
CA GLU A 1071 -7.72 -28.64 22.68
C GLU A 1071 -7.53 -28.60 24.20
N PHE A 1072 -8.22 -27.70 24.91
CA PHE A 1072 -7.98 -27.39 26.34
C PHE A 1072 -6.53 -27.00 26.65
N ARG A 1073 -5.80 -26.48 25.65
CA ARG A 1073 -4.42 -26.00 25.79
C ARG A 1073 -4.38 -24.49 25.93
N ARG A 1074 -3.27 -24.03 26.52
CA ARG A 1074 -2.90 -22.62 26.47
C ARG A 1074 -2.24 -22.32 25.15
N TRP A 1075 -2.50 -21.14 24.62
CA TRP A 1075 -1.88 -20.68 23.39
C TRP A 1075 -1.24 -19.31 23.57
N LEU A 1076 -0.12 -19.11 22.91
CA LEU A 1076 0.54 -17.82 22.79
C LEU A 1076 0.48 -17.40 21.33
N MET A 1077 0.02 -16.18 21.10
CA MET A 1077 -0.08 -15.58 19.78
C MET A 1077 0.63 -14.24 19.75
N PHE A 1078 1.40 -14.00 18.69
CA PHE A 1078 1.80 -12.65 18.33
C PHE A 1078 0.81 -12.13 17.28
N LEU A 1079 0.13 -11.04 17.60
CA LEU A 1079 -0.77 -10.34 16.70
C LEU A 1079 -0.08 -9.10 16.15
N ASP A 1080 -0.13 -8.86 14.86
CA ASP A 1080 0.40 -7.64 14.26
C ASP A 1080 -0.53 -6.42 14.49
N PRO A 1081 -0.24 -5.22 13.96
CA PRO A 1081 -1.11 -4.05 14.13
C PRO A 1081 -2.52 -4.17 13.55
N GLY A 1082 -2.74 -5.08 12.61
CA GLY A 1082 -4.06 -5.43 12.09
C GLY A 1082 -4.77 -6.49 12.94
N ASN A 1083 -4.20 -6.87 14.08
CA ASN A 1083 -4.57 -8.02 14.90
C ASN A 1083 -4.57 -9.36 14.14
N VAL A 1084 -3.68 -9.52 13.17
CA VAL A 1084 -3.50 -10.80 12.47
C VAL A 1084 -2.51 -11.64 13.26
N ALA A 1085 -2.86 -12.88 13.58
CA ALA A 1085 -1.95 -13.78 14.27
C ALA A 1085 -0.80 -14.21 13.35
N ARG A 1086 0.43 -13.77 13.62
CA ARG A 1086 1.63 -14.12 12.83
C ARG A 1086 2.42 -15.29 13.40
N VAL A 1087 2.17 -15.56 14.67
CA VAL A 1087 2.70 -16.69 15.40
C VAL A 1087 1.54 -17.21 16.22
N VAL A 1088 1.29 -18.51 16.13
CA VAL A 1088 0.35 -19.22 16.99
C VAL A 1088 1.10 -20.46 17.47
N LEU A 1089 1.27 -20.56 18.79
CA LEU A 1089 2.04 -21.64 19.40
C LEU A 1089 1.34 -22.13 20.66
N PRO A 1090 1.29 -23.45 20.90
CA PRO A 1090 0.96 -23.96 22.21
C PRO A 1090 1.94 -23.41 23.26
N PHE A 1091 1.42 -22.99 24.41
CA PHE A 1091 2.22 -22.39 25.47
C PHE A 1091 2.58 -23.43 26.53
N PHE A 1092 3.75 -24.06 26.35
CA PHE A 1092 4.28 -25.10 27.26
C PHE A 1092 5.36 -24.59 28.24
N GLY A 1093 5.71 -23.30 28.20
CA GLY A 1093 6.78 -22.72 29.02
C GLY A 1093 8.00 -22.33 28.18
N GLN A 1094 9.22 -22.57 28.69
CA GLN A 1094 10.46 -21.97 28.17
C GLN A 1094 10.79 -22.27 26.70
N ALA A 1095 10.38 -23.44 26.18
CA ALA A 1095 10.62 -23.84 24.79
C ALA A 1095 9.83 -22.99 23.77
N THR A 1096 8.64 -22.51 24.13
CA THR A 1096 7.86 -21.57 23.31
C THR A 1096 8.56 -20.21 23.20
N VAL A 1097 9.34 -19.84 24.23
CA VAL A 1097 9.98 -18.53 24.39
C VAL A 1097 11.18 -18.38 23.44
N THR A 1098 11.93 -19.44 23.13
CA THR A 1098 13.11 -19.39 22.24
C THR A 1098 12.76 -19.55 20.76
N ASN A 1099 11.48 -19.43 20.39
CA ASN A 1099 11.05 -19.59 19.01
C ASN A 1099 11.55 -18.41 18.16
N GLY A 1100 12.37 -18.70 17.15
CA GLY A 1100 12.95 -17.67 16.27
C GLY A 1100 11.92 -16.84 15.51
N ARG A 1101 10.73 -17.40 15.21
CA ARG A 1101 9.63 -16.65 14.57
C ARG A 1101 9.03 -15.62 15.52
N LEU A 1102 8.81 -16.00 16.79
CA LEU A 1102 8.30 -15.05 17.79
C LEU A 1102 9.29 -13.91 17.99
N ARG A 1103 10.57 -14.21 18.22
CA ARG A 1103 11.62 -13.20 18.39
C ARG A 1103 11.73 -12.26 17.19
N HIS A 1104 11.65 -12.79 15.98
CA HIS A 1104 11.61 -11.98 14.77
C HIS A 1104 10.46 -10.95 14.82
N TRP A 1105 9.22 -11.39 15.05
CA TRP A 1105 8.06 -10.50 15.06
C TRP A 1105 8.07 -9.50 16.23
N LEU A 1106 8.55 -9.91 17.41
CA LEU A 1106 8.76 -8.99 18.55
C LEU A 1106 9.74 -7.87 18.19
N THR A 1107 10.82 -8.20 17.48
CA THR A 1107 11.87 -7.25 17.05
C THR A 1107 11.37 -6.32 15.95
N VAL A 1108 10.70 -6.86 14.92
CA VAL A 1108 10.20 -6.13 13.75
C VAL A 1108 9.19 -5.02 14.12
N PHE A 1109 8.36 -5.28 15.12
CA PHE A 1109 7.37 -4.32 15.61
C PHE A 1109 7.76 -3.70 16.95
N ARG A 1110 9.04 -3.76 17.31
CA ARG A 1110 9.52 -3.37 18.64
C ARG A 1110 9.32 -1.90 18.98
N ASP A 1111 9.11 -0.97 18.05
CA ASP A 1111 9.07 0.44 18.45
C ASP A 1111 8.33 1.40 17.49
N HIS A 1112 7.00 1.49 17.60
CA HIS A 1112 6.23 2.70 17.23
C HIS A 1112 5.73 3.49 18.44
N GLY A 1113 6.11 3.09 19.64
CA GLY A 1113 5.45 3.51 20.87
C GLY A 1113 6.35 4.07 21.96
N ARG A 1114 7.68 3.90 21.91
CA ARG A 1114 8.63 4.26 22.99
C ARG A 1114 7.97 4.23 24.38
N PRO A 1115 7.58 3.08 24.94
CA PRO A 1115 7.43 3.06 26.39
C PRO A 1115 8.80 3.46 26.99
N PRO A 1116 8.85 4.34 28.00
CA PRO A 1116 10.10 4.63 28.69
C PRO A 1116 10.66 3.31 29.24
N ARG A 1117 11.76 2.83 28.65
CA ARG A 1117 12.60 1.78 29.24
C ARG A 1117 13.85 2.47 29.74
N GLU A 1118 14.23 2.19 30.98
CA GLU A 1118 15.55 2.57 31.48
C GLU A 1118 16.57 1.74 30.71
N LEU A 1119 17.33 2.42 29.85
CA LEU A 1119 18.45 1.84 29.13
C LEU A 1119 19.74 2.22 29.86
N PRO A 1120 20.76 1.36 29.80
CA PRO A 1120 22.06 1.72 30.36
C PRO A 1120 22.57 3.01 29.70
N PRO A 1121 23.35 3.84 30.42
CA PRO A 1121 24.10 4.90 29.78
C PRO A 1121 25.02 4.28 28.73
N VAL A 1122 25.26 4.95 27.61
CA VAL A 1122 26.19 4.47 26.58
C VAL A 1122 27.62 4.83 27.01
N PRO A 1123 28.44 3.87 27.48
CA PRO A 1123 29.78 4.18 27.95
C PRO A 1123 30.71 4.50 26.78
N ARG A 1124 31.71 5.36 27.01
CA ARG A 1124 32.88 5.46 26.13
C ARG A 1124 34.09 4.79 26.79
N VAL A 1125 34.85 4.05 26.00
CA VAL A 1125 36.04 3.33 26.48
C VAL A 1125 37.09 4.37 26.88
N GLY A 1126 37.24 4.60 28.18
CA GLY A 1126 38.11 5.63 28.76
C GLY A 1126 37.51 6.38 29.96
N GLU A 1127 36.23 6.19 30.27
CA GLU A 1127 35.55 6.77 31.46
C GLU A 1127 35.40 5.79 32.64
N GLN A 1128 36.10 4.64 32.63
CA GLN A 1128 36.25 3.86 33.86
C GLN A 1128 37.33 4.49 34.72
N ASP A 1129 36.93 4.97 35.90
CA ASP A 1129 37.80 5.37 37.00
C ASP A 1129 38.96 4.38 37.16
N ASP A 1130 40.19 4.88 36.97
CA ASP A 1130 41.42 4.30 37.53
C ASP A 1130 41.39 4.43 39.07
N GLY A 1131 40.40 3.80 39.70
CA GLY A 1131 40.17 3.81 41.14
C GLY A 1131 40.30 2.41 41.74
N ASP A 1132 41.55 2.00 41.96
CA ASP A 1132 41.91 1.05 43.02
C ASP A 1132 41.83 1.73 44.40
#